data_AF-A0A7J7TFB0-F1
#
_entry.id   AF-A0A7J7TFB0-F1
#
_cell.length_a   1.000
_cell.length_b   1.000
_cell.length_c   1.000
_cell.angle_alpha   90.00
_cell.angle_beta   90.00
_cell.angle_gamma   90.00
#
_symmetry.space_group_name_H-M   'P 1'
#
loop_
_entity.id
_entity.type
_entity.pdbx_description
1 polymer ?
#
loop_
_entity_poly.entity_id
_entity_poly.type
_entity_poly.pdbx_seq_one_letter_code
_entity_poly.pdbx_strand_id
1 'polypeptide(L)'
;MTPWLSNLVRFCKHNDDAKRQRVTAILDKLITMTINEKQMYPSIQAKIWGSLGQITDLLDVVLDSFIKTSATGGLGSIKAEVMADTAVALASGNVKLVSSKVIGRMCKIIDKTCLSPTPTLEQHLMWDDIAILARYMLMLSFNNSLDVAAHLPYLFHVVTFLVATGPLSLRASTHGLVINIIHSLCTCSQLHFSEETKQVLRLSLTEFSLPKFYLLFGISKVKSAAVIAFRSSYRDRSFSPGSYERETFALTSLETVTEALLEIMEACMRDIPTCKWLDQWTELAQRFAFQYNPSLQPRALVVFGCISKRVSHGQIKQIIRILSKALESCLKGPDTYNSQVLIEATVIALTKLQPLLNKDSPLHKALFWVAVAVLQLDEVNLYSAGTALLEQNLHTLDSLRIFNDKSPEEVFMAIRNPLEWHCKQMDHFVGLNFNSNFNFALVGHLLKGYRHPSPAIVARTVRILHTLLTLVNKHRNCDKFEVNTQSVAYLAALLTVSEEVRSRCSLKHRKSLLLTDISMENVPMDTYPIHHGDPSYRTLKENQPWSSPKGSEGYLAASYPAVGQTSPRARKSMSLDMGQPSQANTKKLLGTRKSFDHLISDTKAPKRQEMESGITTPPKMRRVAETDYEMETQRISSSQQHPHLRKVSVSESNVLLDEEVLTDPKIQALLLTVLATLVKYTTDEFDQRILYEYLAEASVVFPKVFPVVHNLLDSKINTLLSSCQDPNLLNPIHGIVQSVVYHEESPPQYQTSYLQSFGFNGLWRFAGPFSKESTRRTWNCPPPLGTVIVDGLAMDPQAKCRSKEALAVSNVIALRRSYEAFCLSFVQQT
;
A
#
# COMPACT_ATOMS: atom_id res chain seq x y z
N MET A 1 -57.67 -9.33 11.22
CA MET A 1 -57.09 -8.33 10.28
C MET A 1 -56.76 -8.93 8.91
N THR A 2 -56.11 -10.09 8.82
CA THR A 2 -55.63 -10.68 7.54
C THR A 2 -56.62 -10.65 6.36
N PRO A 3 -57.92 -11.02 6.51
CA PRO A 3 -58.88 -10.99 5.40
C PRO A 3 -59.19 -9.58 4.86
N TRP A 4 -58.89 -8.54 5.65
CA TRP A 4 -59.20 -7.15 5.30
C TRP A 4 -58.02 -6.42 4.67
N LEU A 5 -56.79 -6.94 4.82
CA LEU A 5 -55.57 -6.28 4.32
C LEU A 5 -55.53 -6.21 2.79
N SER A 6 -56.02 -7.23 2.10
CA SER A 6 -56.12 -7.25 0.63
C SER A 6 -57.04 -6.15 0.07
N ASN A 7 -58.02 -5.70 0.86
CA ASN A 7 -58.93 -4.64 0.44
C ASN A 7 -58.28 -3.26 0.41
N LEU A 8 -57.14 -3.06 1.08
CA LEU A 8 -56.41 -1.79 1.08
C LEU A 8 -55.95 -1.39 -0.34
N VAL A 9 -55.71 -2.37 -1.21
CA VAL A 9 -55.35 -2.14 -2.63
C VAL A 9 -56.38 -1.27 -3.35
N ARG A 10 -57.67 -1.45 -3.05
CA ARG A 10 -58.76 -0.70 -3.69
C ARG A 10 -58.68 0.81 -3.44
N PHE A 11 -58.01 1.21 -2.35
CA PHE A 11 -57.84 2.60 -1.96
C PHE A 11 -56.52 3.21 -2.46
N CYS A 12 -55.63 2.41 -3.07
CA CYS A 12 -54.38 2.86 -3.67
C CYS A 12 -54.43 2.96 -5.21
N LYS A 13 -55.42 2.36 -5.88
CA LYS A 13 -55.53 2.29 -7.35
C LYS A 13 -56.11 3.53 -8.02
N HIS A 14 -56.78 4.40 -7.28
CA HIS A 14 -57.35 5.63 -7.82
C HIS A 14 -56.42 6.82 -7.48
N ASN A 15 -56.35 7.83 -8.37
CA ASN A 15 -55.64 9.11 -8.18
C ASN A 15 -56.25 10.00 -7.05
N ASP A 16 -56.84 9.37 -6.05
CA ASP A 16 -57.48 10.00 -4.90
C ASP A 16 -56.46 10.05 -3.75
N ASP A 17 -55.69 11.13 -3.70
CA ASP A 17 -54.64 11.34 -2.70
C ASP A 17 -55.16 11.25 -1.27
N ALA A 18 -56.42 11.60 -1.02
CA ALA A 18 -57.03 11.51 0.30
C ALA A 18 -57.22 10.04 0.74
N LYS A 19 -57.60 9.14 -0.18
CA LYS A 19 -57.68 7.70 0.11
C LYS A 19 -56.30 7.10 0.34
N ARG A 20 -55.30 7.50 -0.43
CA ARG A 20 -53.91 7.06 -0.25
C ARG A 20 -53.34 7.48 1.11
N GLN A 21 -53.60 8.72 1.54
CA GLN A 21 -53.23 9.21 2.87
C GLN A 21 -53.89 8.39 3.99
N ARG A 22 -55.15 7.98 3.84
CA ARG A 22 -55.82 7.10 4.81
C ARG A 22 -55.14 5.73 4.92
N VAL A 23 -54.71 5.15 3.80
CA VAL A 23 -53.94 3.90 3.81
C VAL A 23 -52.62 4.09 4.54
N THR A 24 -51.89 5.18 4.28
CA THR A 24 -50.66 5.51 5.02
C THR A 24 -50.92 5.66 6.52
N ALA A 25 -52.00 6.33 6.94
CA ALA A 25 -52.35 6.45 8.35
C ALA A 25 -52.66 5.10 9.02
N ILE A 26 -53.23 4.14 8.28
CA ILE A 26 -53.41 2.76 8.76
C ILE A 26 -52.05 2.08 8.93
N LEU A 27 -51.16 2.21 7.94
CA LEU A 27 -49.81 1.65 8.02
C LEU A 27 -49.01 2.23 9.19
N ASP A 28 -49.09 3.53 9.44
CA ASP A 28 -48.42 4.19 10.57
C ASP A 28 -48.89 3.64 11.93
N LYS A 29 -50.19 3.35 12.06
CA LYS A 29 -50.74 2.69 13.26
C LYS A 29 -50.22 1.25 13.41
N LEU A 30 -50.18 0.49 12.31
CA LEU A 30 -49.64 -0.87 12.31
C LEU A 30 -48.15 -0.89 12.66
N ILE A 31 -47.38 0.07 12.14
CA ILE A 31 -45.96 0.26 12.44
C ILE A 31 -45.78 0.58 13.93
N THR A 32 -46.55 1.53 14.45
CA THR A 32 -46.52 1.91 15.87
C THR A 32 -46.83 0.72 16.78
N MET A 33 -47.86 -0.06 16.44
CA MET A 33 -48.21 -1.30 17.13
C MET A 33 -47.06 -2.31 17.06
N THR A 34 -46.41 -2.47 15.90
CA THR A 34 -45.28 -3.40 15.73
C THR A 34 -44.08 -3.02 16.61
N ILE A 35 -43.82 -1.73 16.79
CA ILE A 35 -42.72 -1.22 17.63
C ILE A 35 -43.02 -1.39 19.12
N ASN A 36 -44.26 -1.12 19.54
CA ASN A 36 -44.63 -1.09 20.95
C ASN A 36 -44.96 -2.49 21.51
N GLU A 37 -45.62 -3.34 20.73
CA GLU A 37 -46.17 -4.63 21.18
C GLU A 37 -45.16 -5.78 21.10
N LYS A 38 -44.18 -5.77 22.01
CA LYS A 38 -43.09 -6.78 22.07
C LYS A 38 -43.58 -8.22 22.23
N GLN A 39 -44.69 -8.45 22.94
CA GLN A 39 -45.21 -9.80 23.19
C GLN A 39 -45.88 -10.41 21.96
N MET A 40 -46.59 -9.59 21.18
CA MET A 40 -47.29 -10.02 19.96
C MET A 40 -46.42 -9.92 18.71
N TYR A 41 -45.17 -9.47 18.84
CA TYR A 41 -44.27 -9.17 17.72
C TYR A 41 -44.18 -10.30 16.67
N PRO A 42 -43.96 -11.58 17.03
CA PRO A 42 -43.93 -12.66 16.03
C PRO A 42 -45.26 -12.85 15.30
N SER A 43 -46.38 -12.69 16.02
CA SER A 43 -47.72 -12.82 15.43
C SER A 43 -48.04 -11.66 14.49
N ILE A 44 -47.64 -10.44 14.85
CA ILE A 44 -47.77 -9.25 14.01
C ILE A 44 -46.98 -9.42 12.71
N GLN A 45 -45.71 -9.83 12.81
CA GLN A 45 -44.86 -10.11 11.65
C GLN A 45 -45.48 -11.16 10.72
N ALA A 46 -45.88 -12.32 11.26
CA ALA A 46 -46.38 -13.42 10.44
C ALA A 46 -47.77 -13.14 9.83
N LYS A 47 -48.71 -12.58 10.60
CA LYS A 47 -50.13 -12.47 10.20
C LYS A 47 -50.50 -11.15 9.55
N ILE A 48 -49.70 -10.09 9.75
CA ILE A 48 -49.94 -8.77 9.15
C ILE A 48 -48.92 -8.53 8.05
N TRP A 49 -47.64 -8.42 8.40
CA TRP A 49 -46.60 -8.01 7.45
C TRP A 49 -46.29 -9.10 6.41
N GLY A 50 -46.24 -10.38 6.80
CA GLY A 50 -46.13 -11.49 5.85
C GLY A 50 -47.31 -11.58 4.88
N SER A 51 -48.52 -11.23 5.33
CA SER A 51 -49.70 -11.17 4.46
C SER A 51 -49.68 -9.94 3.52
N LEU A 52 -49.22 -8.78 4.00
CA LEU A 52 -49.00 -7.61 3.16
C LEU A 52 -47.89 -7.83 2.12
N GLY A 53 -46.91 -8.68 2.43
CA GLY A 53 -45.85 -9.11 1.53
C GLY A 53 -46.36 -9.77 0.24
N GLN A 54 -47.51 -10.45 0.31
CA GLN A 54 -48.18 -11.09 -0.83
C GLN A 54 -48.92 -10.09 -1.73
N ILE A 55 -49.15 -8.87 -1.25
CA ILE A 55 -49.96 -7.86 -1.95
C ILE A 55 -49.01 -6.89 -2.68
N THR A 56 -48.67 -7.24 -3.91
CA THR A 56 -47.67 -6.53 -4.74
C THR A 56 -47.93 -5.03 -4.87
N ASP A 57 -49.20 -4.64 -5.05
CA ASP A 57 -49.63 -3.25 -5.26
C ASP A 57 -49.39 -2.34 -4.04
N LEU A 58 -49.23 -2.91 -2.83
CA LEU A 58 -49.00 -2.15 -1.59
C LEU A 58 -47.54 -2.09 -1.16
N LEU A 59 -46.67 -2.93 -1.75
CA LEU A 59 -45.30 -3.09 -1.28
C LEU A 59 -44.51 -1.78 -1.31
N ASP A 60 -44.70 -0.93 -2.32
CA ASP A 60 -44.01 0.36 -2.35
C ASP A 60 -44.45 1.28 -1.22
N VAL A 61 -45.75 1.40 -0.97
CA VAL A 61 -46.28 2.25 0.11
C VAL A 61 -45.84 1.73 1.48
N VAL A 62 -45.81 0.41 1.68
CA VAL A 62 -45.35 -0.22 2.91
C VAL A 62 -43.86 0.01 3.13
N LEU A 63 -43.02 -0.27 2.11
CA LEU A 63 -41.57 -0.06 2.21
C LEU A 63 -41.21 1.41 2.42
N ASP A 64 -41.89 2.34 1.74
CA ASP A 64 -41.67 3.77 1.93
C ASP A 64 -42.05 4.19 3.36
N SER A 65 -43.13 3.64 3.92
CA SER A 65 -43.53 3.90 5.31
C SER A 65 -42.53 3.33 6.31
N PHE A 66 -41.98 2.14 6.05
CA PHE A 66 -40.92 1.51 6.85
C PHE A 66 -39.65 2.37 6.84
N ILE A 67 -39.16 2.73 5.66
CA ILE A 67 -37.92 3.50 5.49
C ILE A 67 -38.09 4.89 6.10
N LYS A 68 -39.22 5.57 5.87
CA LYS A 68 -39.53 6.86 6.50
C LYS A 68 -39.53 6.76 8.02
N THR A 69 -40.16 5.74 8.59
CA THR A 69 -40.17 5.54 10.04
C THR A 69 -38.77 5.31 10.59
N SER A 70 -37.97 4.50 9.90
CA SER A 70 -36.56 4.26 10.23
C SER A 70 -35.73 5.56 10.17
N ALA A 71 -35.92 6.37 9.13
CA ALA A 71 -35.24 7.65 8.94
C ALA A 71 -35.56 8.64 10.06
N THR A 72 -36.83 8.74 10.47
CA THR A 72 -37.21 9.59 11.61
C THR A 72 -36.63 9.12 12.95
N GLY A 73 -36.31 7.84 13.08
CA GLY A 73 -35.64 7.29 14.26
C GLY A 73 -34.12 7.43 14.23
N GLY A 74 -33.53 7.48 13.03
CA GLY A 74 -32.09 7.42 12.82
C GLY A 74 -31.52 5.99 12.85
N LEU A 75 -30.31 5.83 12.31
CA LEU A 75 -29.59 4.55 12.29
C LEU A 75 -29.36 4.01 13.72
N GLY A 76 -29.60 2.72 13.92
CA GLY A 76 -29.41 2.04 15.22
C GLY A 76 -30.51 2.31 16.24
N SER A 77 -31.53 3.12 15.91
CA SER A 77 -32.71 3.31 16.75
C SER A 77 -33.59 2.07 16.79
N ILE A 78 -34.44 1.97 17.83
CA ILE A 78 -35.43 0.89 17.95
C ILE A 78 -36.33 0.84 16.71
N LYS A 79 -36.77 2.00 16.23
CA LYS A 79 -37.62 2.12 15.05
C LYS A 79 -36.94 1.52 13.82
N ALA A 80 -35.68 1.89 13.58
CA ALA A 80 -34.92 1.39 12.44
C ALA A 80 -34.66 -0.12 12.51
N GLU A 81 -34.26 -0.63 13.68
CA GLU A 81 -33.96 -2.05 13.87
C GLU A 81 -35.22 -2.92 13.72
N VAL A 82 -36.33 -2.52 14.34
CA VAL A 82 -37.60 -3.27 14.26
C VAL A 82 -38.16 -3.26 12.84
N MET A 83 -38.11 -2.13 12.13
CA MET A 83 -38.61 -2.07 10.75
C MET A 83 -37.72 -2.82 9.76
N ALA A 84 -36.39 -2.80 9.95
CA ALA A 84 -35.46 -3.59 9.13
C ALA A 84 -35.67 -5.10 9.33
N ASP A 85 -35.84 -5.56 10.58
CA ASP A 85 -36.16 -6.97 10.89
C ASP A 85 -37.55 -7.35 10.35
N THR A 86 -38.55 -6.49 10.51
CA THR A 86 -39.91 -6.71 9.98
C THR A 86 -39.94 -6.77 8.45
N ALA A 87 -39.01 -6.11 7.75
CA ALA A 87 -38.89 -6.25 6.30
C ALA A 87 -38.59 -7.69 5.86
N VAL A 88 -37.96 -8.52 6.71
CA VAL A 88 -37.76 -9.96 6.44
C VAL A 88 -39.10 -10.70 6.41
N ALA A 89 -40.00 -10.40 7.34
CA ALA A 89 -41.36 -10.95 7.32
C ALA A 89 -42.13 -10.49 6.07
N LEU A 90 -41.98 -9.23 5.66
CA LEU A 90 -42.55 -8.71 4.41
C LEU A 90 -41.99 -9.49 3.19
N ALA A 91 -40.67 -9.72 3.15
CA ALA A 91 -40.00 -10.45 2.08
C ALA A 91 -40.42 -11.93 2.00
N SER A 92 -40.78 -12.57 3.13
CA SER A 92 -41.31 -13.95 3.12
C SER A 92 -42.57 -14.12 2.27
N GLY A 93 -43.31 -13.03 2.04
CA GLY A 93 -44.46 -13.02 1.15
C GLY A 93 -44.05 -13.03 -0.34
N ASN A 94 -43.07 -12.23 -0.71
CA ASN A 94 -42.59 -12.13 -2.09
C ASN A 94 -41.12 -11.70 -2.14
N VAL A 95 -40.22 -12.68 -2.00
CA VAL A 95 -38.77 -12.44 -1.88
C VAL A 95 -38.24 -11.64 -3.07
N LYS A 96 -38.55 -12.09 -4.29
CA LYS A 96 -38.04 -11.49 -5.54
C LYS A 96 -38.41 -10.02 -5.67
N LEU A 97 -39.68 -9.67 -5.39
CA LEU A 97 -40.16 -8.31 -5.57
C LEU A 97 -39.67 -7.39 -4.46
N VAL A 98 -39.65 -7.85 -3.20
CA VAL A 98 -39.18 -7.05 -2.07
C VAL A 98 -37.67 -6.78 -2.18
N SER A 99 -36.87 -7.81 -2.52
CA SER A 99 -35.42 -7.64 -2.70
C SER A 99 -35.12 -6.66 -3.84
N SER A 100 -35.75 -6.83 -4.99
CA SER A 100 -35.61 -5.93 -6.15
C SER A 100 -35.98 -4.48 -5.78
N LYS A 101 -37.06 -4.28 -5.01
CA LYS A 101 -37.51 -2.96 -4.54
C LYS A 101 -36.55 -2.30 -3.56
N VAL A 102 -35.92 -3.05 -2.66
CA VAL A 102 -34.97 -2.50 -1.66
C VAL A 102 -33.62 -2.20 -2.33
N ILE A 103 -33.10 -3.14 -3.11
CA ILE A 103 -31.83 -2.96 -3.84
C ILE A 103 -31.95 -1.83 -4.86
N GLY A 104 -33.07 -1.76 -5.61
CA GLY A 104 -33.34 -0.68 -6.55
C GLY A 104 -33.41 0.70 -5.89
N ARG A 105 -34.00 0.80 -4.67
CA ARG A 105 -33.97 2.05 -3.89
C ARG A 105 -32.54 2.43 -3.48
N MET A 106 -31.74 1.47 -3.02
CA MET A 106 -30.34 1.70 -2.67
C MET A 106 -29.54 2.22 -3.86
N CYS A 107 -29.56 1.52 -4.99
CA CYS A 107 -28.85 1.93 -6.20
C CYS A 107 -29.30 3.32 -6.69
N LYS A 108 -30.61 3.61 -6.64
CA LYS A 108 -31.15 4.92 -7.03
C LYS A 108 -30.68 6.06 -6.13
N ILE A 109 -30.57 5.84 -4.82
CA ILE A 109 -30.08 6.85 -3.90
C ILE A 109 -28.58 7.08 -4.07
N ILE A 110 -27.79 6.00 -4.22
CA ILE A 110 -26.36 6.11 -4.53
C ILE A 110 -26.15 6.91 -5.82
N ASP A 111 -26.94 6.66 -6.86
CA ASP A 111 -26.87 7.40 -8.12
C ASP A 111 -27.17 8.90 -7.96
N LYS A 112 -28.16 9.24 -7.14
CA LYS A 112 -28.49 10.65 -6.84
C LYS A 112 -27.36 11.40 -6.16
N THR A 113 -26.43 10.72 -5.48
CA THR A 113 -25.27 11.39 -4.87
C THR A 113 -24.37 12.07 -5.89
N CYS A 114 -24.40 11.65 -7.16
CA CYS A 114 -23.68 12.31 -8.24
C CYS A 114 -24.30 13.65 -8.68
N LEU A 115 -25.56 13.93 -8.30
CA LEU A 115 -26.24 15.19 -8.61
C LEU A 115 -25.83 16.32 -7.66
N SER A 116 -25.59 15.97 -6.39
CA SER A 116 -25.16 16.89 -5.33
C SER A 116 -23.90 16.35 -4.63
N PRO A 117 -22.77 16.26 -5.35
CA PRO A 117 -21.56 15.61 -4.84
C PRO A 117 -21.04 16.30 -3.58
N THR A 118 -20.57 15.50 -2.63
CA THR A 118 -19.93 15.96 -1.38
C THR A 118 -18.55 15.32 -1.22
N PRO A 119 -17.64 15.93 -0.44
CA PRO A 119 -16.30 15.38 -0.16
C PRO A 119 -16.32 13.95 0.40
N THR A 120 -17.24 13.67 1.30
CA THR A 120 -17.41 12.35 1.95
C THR A 120 -18.87 11.94 1.90
N LEU A 121 -19.14 10.64 1.75
CA LEU A 121 -20.51 10.14 1.63
C LEU A 121 -21.36 10.46 2.86
N GLU A 122 -20.74 10.49 4.05
CA GLU A 122 -21.39 10.80 5.33
C GLU A 122 -21.90 12.24 5.46
N GLN A 123 -21.40 13.16 4.62
CA GLN A 123 -21.84 14.56 4.59
C GLN A 123 -23.03 14.78 3.65
N HIS A 124 -23.36 13.78 2.82
CA HIS A 124 -24.41 13.89 1.84
C HIS A 124 -25.80 13.89 2.51
N LEU A 125 -26.75 14.69 2.01
CA LEU A 125 -28.11 14.77 2.55
C LEU A 125 -28.82 13.40 2.60
N MET A 126 -28.50 12.51 1.66
CA MET A 126 -29.08 11.17 1.57
C MET A 126 -28.30 10.09 2.36
N TRP A 127 -27.29 10.47 3.15
CA TRP A 127 -26.46 9.53 3.91
C TRP A 127 -27.29 8.65 4.85
N ASP A 128 -28.20 9.25 5.61
CA ASP A 128 -29.02 8.50 6.57
C ASP A 128 -29.87 7.45 5.87
N ASP A 129 -30.45 7.78 4.71
CA ASP A 129 -31.21 6.83 3.90
C ASP A 129 -30.32 5.68 3.37
N ILE A 130 -29.09 5.98 2.93
CA ILE A 130 -28.11 4.96 2.52
C ILE A 130 -27.78 4.04 3.69
N ALA A 131 -27.49 4.59 4.87
CA ALA A 131 -27.14 3.81 6.05
C ALA A 131 -28.31 2.92 6.52
N ILE A 132 -29.53 3.43 6.46
CA ILE A 132 -30.75 2.67 6.77
C ILE A 132 -30.97 1.56 5.76
N LEU A 133 -30.87 1.84 4.46
CA LEU A 133 -31.03 0.81 3.43
C LEU A 133 -29.95 -0.28 3.52
N ALA A 134 -28.71 0.08 3.86
CA ALA A 134 -27.65 -0.90 4.11
C ALA A 134 -27.99 -1.81 5.29
N ARG A 135 -28.63 -1.25 6.33
CA ARG A 135 -29.16 -2.04 7.47
C ARG A 135 -30.27 -2.99 7.04
N TYR A 136 -31.21 -2.54 6.21
CA TYR A 136 -32.26 -3.39 5.65
C TYR A 136 -31.70 -4.51 4.78
N MET A 137 -30.69 -4.20 3.96
CA MET A 137 -30.01 -5.20 3.14
C MET A 137 -29.34 -6.27 4.02
N LEU A 138 -28.70 -5.90 5.13
CA LEU A 138 -28.18 -6.89 6.08
C LEU A 138 -29.31 -7.77 6.65
N MET A 139 -30.43 -7.20 7.10
CA MET A 139 -31.54 -8.00 7.62
C MET A 139 -32.14 -8.94 6.56
N LEU A 140 -32.32 -8.45 5.34
CA LEU A 140 -32.82 -9.25 4.22
C LEU A 140 -31.82 -10.28 3.72
N SER A 141 -30.52 -10.12 4.00
CA SER A 141 -29.51 -11.10 3.58
C SER A 141 -29.65 -12.45 4.29
N PHE A 142 -30.37 -12.51 5.42
CA PHE A 142 -30.68 -13.77 6.08
C PHE A 142 -31.64 -14.61 5.24
N ASN A 143 -31.40 -15.92 5.25
CA ASN A 143 -32.18 -16.92 4.52
C ASN A 143 -32.35 -16.58 3.02
N ASN A 144 -31.36 -15.92 2.42
CA ASN A 144 -31.38 -15.50 1.01
C ASN A 144 -32.60 -14.64 0.63
N SER A 145 -33.13 -13.82 1.55
CA SER A 145 -34.28 -12.93 1.25
C SER A 145 -33.92 -11.75 0.34
N LEU A 146 -32.64 -11.62 -0.07
CA LEU A 146 -32.17 -10.71 -1.10
C LEU A 146 -32.20 -11.28 -2.52
N ASP A 147 -32.53 -12.57 -2.69
CA ASP A 147 -32.42 -13.26 -3.98
C ASP A 147 -31.03 -13.03 -4.60
N VAL A 148 -29.99 -13.49 -3.90
CA VAL A 148 -28.59 -13.17 -4.18
C VAL A 148 -28.20 -13.53 -5.62
N ALA A 149 -28.67 -14.65 -6.14
CA ALA A 149 -28.41 -15.08 -7.52
C ALA A 149 -28.90 -14.05 -8.56
N ALA A 150 -30.06 -13.44 -8.34
CA ALA A 150 -30.61 -12.46 -9.28
C ALA A 150 -29.92 -11.08 -9.16
N HIS A 151 -29.33 -10.76 -8.01
CA HIS A 151 -28.87 -9.39 -7.70
C HIS A 151 -27.38 -9.26 -7.38
N LEU A 152 -26.58 -10.32 -7.52
CA LEU A 152 -25.18 -10.35 -7.10
C LEU A 152 -24.34 -9.13 -7.57
N PRO A 153 -24.42 -8.69 -8.84
CA PRO A 153 -23.67 -7.51 -9.31
C PRO A 153 -23.99 -6.23 -8.53
N TYR A 154 -25.28 -6.00 -8.25
CA TYR A 154 -25.73 -4.83 -7.49
C TYR A 154 -25.31 -4.92 -6.02
N LEU A 155 -25.36 -6.13 -5.44
CA LEU A 155 -24.94 -6.35 -4.06
C LEU A 155 -23.44 -6.07 -3.89
N PHE A 156 -22.60 -6.61 -4.79
CA PHE A 156 -21.16 -6.34 -4.76
C PHE A 156 -20.83 -4.87 -5.03
N HIS A 157 -21.55 -4.22 -5.95
CA HIS A 157 -21.41 -2.79 -6.18
C HIS A 157 -21.74 -1.94 -4.95
N VAL A 158 -22.82 -2.25 -4.23
CA VAL A 158 -23.17 -1.57 -2.97
C VAL A 158 -22.12 -1.83 -1.90
N VAL A 159 -21.67 -3.08 -1.76
CA VAL A 159 -20.63 -3.46 -0.79
C VAL A 159 -19.38 -2.64 -1.02
N THR A 160 -18.82 -2.61 -2.24
CA THR A 160 -17.53 -1.93 -2.51
C THR A 160 -17.60 -0.41 -2.29
N PHE A 161 -18.78 0.19 -2.42
CA PHE A 161 -18.97 1.62 -2.12
C PHE A 161 -19.10 1.91 -0.61
N LEU A 162 -19.53 0.92 0.18
CA LEU A 162 -19.74 1.06 1.63
C LEU A 162 -18.64 0.44 2.49
N VAL A 163 -17.64 -0.24 1.92
CA VAL A 163 -16.49 -0.77 2.68
C VAL A 163 -15.83 0.36 3.48
N ALA A 164 -15.71 0.14 4.79
CA ALA A 164 -15.11 1.08 5.75
C ALA A 164 -15.73 2.48 5.80
N THR A 165 -16.96 2.65 5.32
CA THR A 165 -17.70 3.93 5.34
C THR A 165 -18.65 3.99 6.54
N GLY A 166 -18.76 5.15 7.18
CA GLY A 166 -19.70 5.38 8.29
C GLY A 166 -19.26 4.83 9.65
N PRO A 167 -20.19 4.72 10.62
CA PRO A 167 -19.90 4.25 11.97
C PRO A 167 -19.57 2.75 11.99
N LEU A 168 -18.90 2.30 13.06
CA LEU A 168 -18.44 0.91 13.21
C LEU A 168 -19.58 -0.12 13.03
N SER A 169 -20.80 0.17 13.50
CA SER A 169 -21.97 -0.69 13.32
C SER A 169 -22.35 -0.87 11.85
N LEU A 170 -22.20 0.17 11.03
CA LEU A 170 -22.47 0.12 9.59
C LEU A 170 -21.36 -0.62 8.86
N ARG A 171 -20.08 -0.37 9.21
CA ARG A 171 -18.94 -1.12 8.67
C ARG A 171 -19.08 -2.62 8.94
N ALA A 172 -19.44 -2.98 10.17
CA ALA A 172 -19.75 -4.35 10.56
C ALA A 172 -20.98 -4.89 9.84
N SER A 173 -21.97 -4.03 9.53
CA SER A 173 -23.14 -4.43 8.74
C SER A 173 -22.78 -4.76 7.29
N THR A 174 -21.92 -3.97 6.65
CA THR A 174 -21.39 -4.23 5.30
C THR A 174 -20.59 -5.53 5.26
N HIS A 175 -19.73 -5.76 6.27
CA HIS A 175 -19.00 -7.03 6.41
C HIS A 175 -19.95 -8.23 6.58
N GLY A 176 -20.92 -8.12 7.50
CA GLY A 176 -21.93 -9.17 7.72
C GLY A 176 -22.78 -9.45 6.47
N LEU A 177 -23.07 -8.43 5.67
CA LEU A 177 -23.76 -8.58 4.40
C LEU A 177 -22.95 -9.44 3.42
N VAL A 178 -21.63 -9.23 3.32
CA VAL A 178 -20.75 -10.06 2.47
C VAL A 178 -20.75 -11.52 2.94
N ILE A 179 -20.60 -11.76 4.24
CA ILE A 179 -20.66 -13.11 4.82
C ILE A 179 -21.98 -13.80 4.45
N ASN A 180 -23.10 -13.10 4.60
CA ASN A 180 -24.42 -13.65 4.30
C ASN A 180 -24.66 -13.85 2.78
N ILE A 181 -24.08 -13.01 1.92
CA ILE A 181 -24.08 -13.21 0.47
C ILE A 181 -23.35 -14.50 0.10
N ILE A 182 -22.12 -14.68 0.59
CA ILE A 182 -21.30 -15.88 0.33
C ILE A 182 -22.01 -17.13 0.87
N HIS A 183 -22.53 -17.06 2.10
CA HIS A 183 -23.29 -18.17 2.67
C HIS A 183 -24.54 -18.50 1.84
N SER A 184 -25.27 -17.48 1.36
CA SER A 184 -26.45 -17.69 0.51
C SER A 184 -26.08 -18.36 -0.82
N LEU A 185 -24.92 -18.03 -1.40
CA LEU A 185 -24.40 -18.74 -2.58
C LEU A 185 -24.05 -20.20 -2.24
N CYS A 186 -23.40 -20.47 -1.10
CA CYS A 186 -23.09 -21.84 -0.64
C CYS A 186 -24.34 -22.71 -0.47
N THR A 187 -25.43 -22.13 0.03
CA THR A 187 -26.68 -22.84 0.32
C THR A 187 -27.74 -22.65 -0.76
N CYS A 188 -27.41 -22.03 -1.89
CA CYS A 188 -28.37 -21.75 -2.94
C CYS A 188 -28.84 -23.05 -3.59
N SER A 189 -30.13 -23.35 -3.53
CA SER A 189 -30.72 -24.51 -4.20
C SER A 189 -31.07 -24.25 -5.67
N GLN A 190 -31.16 -22.98 -6.08
CA GLN A 190 -31.52 -22.60 -7.45
C GLN A 190 -30.34 -22.68 -8.43
N LEU A 191 -29.12 -22.60 -7.92
CA LEU A 191 -27.88 -22.66 -8.70
C LEU A 191 -27.18 -23.99 -8.41
N HIS A 192 -26.81 -24.71 -9.47
CA HIS A 192 -26.06 -25.96 -9.35
C HIS A 192 -24.57 -25.70 -9.54
N PHE A 193 -23.87 -25.50 -8.43
CA PHE A 193 -22.41 -25.31 -8.43
C PHE A 193 -21.67 -26.64 -8.38
N SER A 194 -20.52 -26.68 -9.06
CA SER A 194 -19.52 -27.75 -8.96
C SER A 194 -18.92 -27.81 -7.56
N GLU A 195 -18.27 -28.93 -7.19
CA GLU A 195 -17.62 -29.03 -5.88
C GLU A 195 -16.43 -28.08 -5.77
N GLU A 196 -15.73 -27.79 -6.87
CA GLU A 196 -14.65 -26.81 -6.95
C GLU A 196 -15.17 -25.41 -6.60
N THR A 197 -16.28 -24.97 -7.19
CA THR A 197 -16.89 -23.68 -6.89
C THR A 197 -17.39 -23.61 -5.45
N LYS A 198 -18.02 -24.66 -4.94
CA LYS A 198 -18.43 -24.72 -3.52
C LYS A 198 -17.23 -24.65 -2.58
N GLN A 199 -16.10 -25.25 -2.95
CA GLN A 199 -14.87 -25.17 -2.17
C GLN A 199 -14.33 -23.74 -2.12
N VAL A 200 -14.29 -23.02 -3.26
CA VAL A 200 -13.91 -21.60 -3.30
C VAL A 200 -14.81 -20.75 -2.40
N LEU A 201 -16.14 -20.96 -2.44
CA LEU A 201 -17.09 -20.23 -1.59
C LEU A 201 -16.87 -20.53 -0.08
N ARG A 202 -16.60 -21.79 0.29
CA ARG A 202 -16.29 -22.18 1.70
C ARG A 202 -14.97 -21.56 2.19
N LEU A 203 -13.94 -21.55 1.34
CA LEU A 203 -12.66 -20.91 1.65
C LEU A 203 -12.83 -19.40 1.80
N SER A 204 -13.56 -18.77 0.88
CA SER A 204 -13.89 -17.33 0.94
C SER A 204 -14.63 -16.99 2.23
N LEU A 205 -15.62 -17.79 2.64
CA LEU A 205 -16.34 -17.58 3.90
C LEU A 205 -15.41 -17.62 5.12
N THR A 206 -14.44 -18.54 5.10
CA THR A 206 -13.42 -18.67 6.14
C THR A 206 -12.48 -17.47 6.14
N GLU A 207 -12.05 -17.04 4.95
CA GLU A 207 -11.13 -15.92 4.77
C GLU A 207 -11.73 -14.59 5.24
N PHE A 208 -12.95 -14.26 4.81
CA PHE A 208 -13.67 -13.06 5.27
C PHE A 208 -13.95 -13.07 6.78
N SER A 209 -13.88 -14.24 7.43
CA SER A 209 -14.03 -14.37 8.89
C SER A 209 -12.72 -14.11 9.65
N LEU A 210 -11.57 -13.99 8.97
CA LEU A 210 -10.27 -13.75 9.60
C LEU A 210 -10.14 -12.29 10.10
N PRO A 211 -9.41 -12.04 11.20
CA PRO A 211 -9.19 -10.70 11.73
C PRO A 211 -8.56 -9.71 10.73
N LYS A 212 -7.72 -10.20 9.81
CA LYS A 212 -7.15 -9.37 8.73
C LYS A 212 -8.25 -8.74 7.88
N PHE A 213 -9.30 -9.49 7.54
CA PHE A 213 -10.42 -8.98 6.76
C PHE A 213 -11.28 -7.99 7.53
N TYR A 214 -11.35 -8.09 8.86
CA TYR A 214 -12.03 -7.05 9.66
C TYR A 214 -11.34 -5.69 9.50
N LEU A 215 -10.00 -5.67 9.51
CA LEU A 215 -9.23 -4.45 9.30
C LEU A 215 -9.47 -3.84 7.91
N LEU A 216 -9.65 -4.67 6.86
CA LEU A 216 -9.97 -4.17 5.51
C LEU A 216 -11.31 -3.42 5.47
N PHE A 217 -12.26 -3.79 6.32
CA PHE A 217 -13.55 -3.13 6.48
C PHE A 217 -13.53 -1.97 7.49
N GLY A 218 -12.36 -1.61 8.02
CA GLY A 218 -12.23 -0.57 9.06
C GLY A 218 -12.86 -0.98 10.39
N ILE A 219 -12.83 -2.29 10.69
CA ILE A 219 -13.32 -2.90 11.92
C ILE A 219 -12.10 -3.27 12.77
N SER A 220 -11.71 -2.38 13.68
CA SER A 220 -10.57 -2.56 14.56
C SER A 220 -11.01 -2.90 16.00
N LYS A 221 -10.13 -3.55 16.77
CA LYS A 221 -10.27 -3.79 18.23
C LYS A 221 -11.52 -4.55 18.68
N VAL A 222 -12.10 -5.42 17.83
CA VAL A 222 -13.28 -6.22 18.19
C VAL A 222 -13.02 -7.72 18.05
N LYS A 223 -13.60 -8.51 18.96
CA LYS A 223 -13.49 -9.98 18.94
C LYS A 223 -14.37 -10.62 17.86
N SER A 224 -15.48 -9.97 17.49
CA SER A 224 -16.43 -10.48 16.51
C SER A 224 -17.15 -9.33 15.81
N ALA A 225 -16.99 -9.23 14.49
CA ALA A 225 -17.72 -8.27 13.67
C ALA A 225 -19.24 -8.52 13.73
N ALA A 226 -19.68 -9.78 13.73
CA ALA A 226 -21.09 -10.16 13.83
C ALA A 226 -21.75 -9.63 15.10
N VAL A 227 -21.07 -9.73 16.25
CA VAL A 227 -21.60 -9.18 17.50
C VAL A 227 -21.82 -7.67 17.37
N ILE A 228 -20.89 -6.94 16.76
CA ILE A 228 -21.01 -5.48 16.58
C ILE A 228 -22.12 -5.13 15.59
N ALA A 229 -22.26 -5.88 14.49
CA ALA A 229 -23.29 -5.66 13.47
C ALA A 229 -24.73 -5.85 14.00
N PHE A 230 -24.93 -6.68 15.03
CA PHE A 230 -26.25 -6.96 15.62
C PHE A 230 -26.45 -6.43 17.03
N ARG A 231 -25.42 -5.83 17.65
CA ARG A 231 -25.58 -5.16 18.93
C ARG A 231 -26.32 -3.85 18.69
N SER A 232 -27.63 -3.87 18.91
CA SER A 232 -28.42 -2.66 18.95
C SER A 232 -27.82 -1.70 19.98
N SER A 233 -27.53 -0.47 19.56
CA SER A 233 -26.91 0.58 20.39
C SER A 233 -27.89 1.14 21.43
N TYR A 234 -28.56 0.27 22.19
CA TYR A 234 -29.44 0.69 23.30
C TYR A 234 -28.70 1.42 24.42
N ARG A 235 -27.36 1.42 24.42
CA ARG A 235 -26.56 1.98 25.53
C ARG A 235 -25.50 3.01 25.16
N ASP A 236 -25.32 3.38 23.90
CA ASP A 236 -24.47 4.54 23.57
C ASP A 236 -25.34 5.76 23.36
N ARG A 237 -25.35 6.61 24.39
CA ARG A 237 -25.93 7.95 24.37
C ARG A 237 -25.35 8.71 23.18
N SER A 238 -26.23 9.31 22.37
CA SER A 238 -25.95 10.44 21.48
C SER A 238 -24.62 10.32 20.73
N PHE A 239 -24.65 9.72 19.54
CA PHE A 239 -23.60 9.92 18.54
C PHE A 239 -23.42 11.42 18.34
N SER A 240 -22.40 12.00 18.96
CA SER A 240 -22.01 13.38 18.68
C SER A 240 -21.44 13.41 17.27
N PRO A 241 -21.85 14.33 16.37
CA PRO A 241 -21.42 14.37 14.97
C PRO A 241 -19.90 14.58 14.73
N GLY A 242 -19.07 14.55 15.77
CA GLY A 242 -17.64 14.88 15.71
C GLY A 242 -16.67 13.78 16.17
N SER A 243 -17.13 12.63 16.69
CA SER A 243 -16.22 11.59 17.23
C SER A 243 -15.97 10.42 16.27
N TYR A 244 -16.18 10.61 14.96
CA TYR A 244 -15.63 9.67 13.99
C TYR A 244 -14.10 9.78 14.11
N GLU A 245 -13.47 8.90 14.87
CA GLU A 245 -12.05 8.60 14.67
C GLU A 245 -11.93 8.18 13.21
N ARG A 246 -11.55 9.15 12.38
CA ARG A 246 -11.46 9.05 10.93
C ARG A 246 -10.21 8.24 10.66
N GLU A 247 -10.26 6.94 10.95
CA GLU A 247 -9.28 5.98 10.42
C GLU A 247 -9.30 6.18 8.90
N THR A 248 -8.22 6.76 8.38
CA THR A 248 -8.07 7.08 6.96
C THR A 248 -8.23 5.79 6.16
N PHE A 249 -9.26 5.74 5.31
CA PHE A 249 -9.55 4.59 4.47
C PHE A 249 -8.44 4.40 3.43
N ALA A 250 -7.77 3.24 3.48
CA ALA A 250 -6.75 2.89 2.49
C ALA A 250 -7.41 2.27 1.25
N LEU A 251 -7.11 2.80 0.07
CA LEU A 251 -7.61 2.26 -1.20
C LEU A 251 -7.09 0.83 -1.48
N THR A 252 -5.94 0.46 -0.93
CA THR A 252 -5.40 -0.91 -0.99
C THR A 252 -6.30 -1.92 -0.28
N SER A 253 -7.04 -1.50 0.77
CA SER A 253 -8.04 -2.35 1.41
C SER A 253 -9.23 -2.61 0.48
N LEU A 254 -9.66 -1.58 -0.26
CA LEU A 254 -10.72 -1.72 -1.26
C LEU A 254 -10.31 -2.66 -2.40
N GLU A 255 -9.07 -2.50 -2.88
CA GLU A 255 -8.47 -3.37 -3.91
C GLU A 255 -8.53 -4.83 -3.48
N THR A 256 -8.04 -5.15 -2.29
CA THR A 256 -8.03 -6.51 -1.75
C THR A 256 -9.44 -7.10 -1.62
N VAL A 257 -10.39 -6.33 -1.09
CA VAL A 257 -11.79 -6.78 -0.98
C VAL A 257 -12.41 -6.99 -2.36
N THR A 258 -12.15 -6.09 -3.31
CA THR A 258 -12.70 -6.19 -4.67
C THR A 258 -12.16 -7.41 -5.41
N GLU A 259 -10.86 -7.71 -5.30
CA GLU A 259 -10.25 -8.90 -5.89
C GLU A 259 -10.84 -10.19 -5.32
N ALA A 260 -11.03 -10.27 -4.01
CA ALA A 260 -11.67 -11.44 -3.38
C ALA A 260 -13.13 -11.61 -3.83
N LEU A 261 -13.89 -10.50 -3.96
CA LEU A 261 -15.25 -10.55 -4.49
C LEU A 261 -15.29 -10.94 -5.98
N LEU A 262 -14.30 -10.49 -6.77
CA LEU A 262 -14.16 -10.88 -8.17
C LEU A 262 -13.90 -12.39 -8.30
N GLU A 263 -12.99 -12.95 -7.50
CA GLU A 263 -12.70 -14.39 -7.49
C GLU A 263 -13.96 -15.22 -7.21
N ILE A 264 -14.76 -14.80 -6.22
CA ILE A 264 -16.05 -15.43 -5.90
C ILE A 264 -17.01 -15.37 -7.09
N MET A 265 -17.16 -14.20 -7.71
CA MET A 265 -18.06 -14.02 -8.85
C MET A 265 -17.62 -14.88 -10.03
N GLU A 266 -16.33 -14.87 -10.36
CA GLU A 266 -15.77 -15.67 -11.46
C GLU A 266 -15.92 -17.17 -11.20
N ALA A 267 -15.72 -17.61 -9.95
CA ALA A 267 -15.95 -18.99 -9.57
C ALA A 267 -17.40 -19.43 -9.82
N CYS A 268 -18.38 -18.63 -9.38
CA CYS A 268 -19.78 -18.92 -9.65
C CYS A 268 -20.12 -18.86 -11.15
N MET A 269 -19.55 -17.89 -11.88
CA MET A 269 -19.83 -17.71 -13.32
C MET A 269 -19.40 -18.90 -14.17
N ARG A 270 -18.36 -19.65 -13.78
CA ARG A 270 -17.93 -20.85 -14.50
C ARG A 270 -19.04 -21.90 -14.62
N ASP A 271 -19.89 -22.00 -13.60
CA ASP A 271 -20.96 -23.00 -13.54
C ASP A 271 -22.32 -22.48 -14.05
N ILE A 272 -22.41 -21.20 -14.44
CA ILE A 272 -23.66 -20.56 -14.88
C ILE A 272 -23.51 -20.15 -16.35
N PRO A 273 -24.05 -20.94 -17.30
CA PRO A 273 -24.01 -20.60 -18.71
C PRO A 273 -24.65 -19.23 -18.97
N THR A 274 -24.07 -18.42 -19.86
CA THR A 274 -24.58 -17.09 -20.26
C THR A 274 -24.65 -16.03 -19.14
N CYS A 275 -23.98 -16.27 -18.01
CA CYS A 275 -23.96 -15.33 -16.90
C CYS A 275 -23.30 -13.99 -17.30
N LYS A 276 -24.01 -12.88 -17.07
CA LYS A 276 -23.54 -11.51 -17.36
C LYS A 276 -23.22 -10.71 -16.10
N TRP A 277 -23.03 -11.37 -14.96
CA TRP A 277 -22.82 -10.68 -13.68
C TRP A 277 -21.63 -9.74 -13.70
N LEU A 278 -20.50 -10.19 -14.23
CA LEU A 278 -19.29 -9.36 -14.31
C LEU A 278 -19.46 -8.16 -15.27
N ASP A 279 -20.10 -8.36 -16.42
CA ASP A 279 -20.38 -7.26 -17.36
C ASP A 279 -21.27 -6.19 -16.71
N GLN A 280 -22.32 -6.60 -16.00
CA GLN A 280 -23.22 -5.69 -15.28
C GLN A 280 -22.48 -4.93 -14.16
N TRP A 281 -21.66 -5.62 -13.38
CA TRP A 281 -20.90 -4.98 -12.31
C TRP A 281 -19.86 -3.99 -12.86
N THR A 282 -19.20 -4.36 -13.96
CA THR A 282 -18.25 -3.50 -14.66
C THR A 282 -18.92 -2.25 -15.20
N GLU A 283 -20.11 -2.36 -15.80
CA GLU A 283 -20.88 -1.19 -16.29
C GLU A 283 -21.25 -0.23 -15.16
N LEU A 284 -21.73 -0.75 -14.03
CA LEU A 284 -22.04 0.04 -12.84
C LEU A 284 -20.80 0.77 -12.32
N ALA A 285 -19.68 0.08 -12.14
CA ALA A 285 -18.44 0.68 -11.66
C ALA A 285 -17.90 1.73 -12.64
N GLN A 286 -17.92 1.44 -13.94
CA GLN A 286 -17.46 2.34 -15.00
C GLN A 286 -18.24 3.66 -14.99
N ARG A 287 -19.57 3.61 -14.85
CA ARG A 287 -20.42 4.80 -14.84
C ARG A 287 -20.00 5.78 -13.74
N PHE A 288 -19.76 5.28 -12.52
CA PHE A 288 -19.32 6.09 -11.40
C PHE A 288 -17.85 6.50 -11.50
N ALA A 289 -16.98 5.69 -12.11
CA ALA A 289 -15.57 6.04 -12.30
C ALA A 289 -15.42 7.29 -13.19
N PHE A 290 -16.31 7.48 -14.17
CA PHE A 290 -16.26 8.59 -15.12
C PHE A 290 -17.27 9.71 -14.86
N GLN A 291 -18.01 9.63 -13.75
CA GLN A 291 -18.90 10.68 -13.28
C GLN A 291 -18.29 11.35 -12.05
N TYR A 292 -18.32 12.68 -12.01
CA TYR A 292 -17.75 13.42 -10.89
C TYR A 292 -18.54 13.15 -9.59
N ASN A 293 -17.87 12.56 -8.61
CA ASN A 293 -18.38 12.35 -7.26
C ASN A 293 -17.17 12.13 -6.32
N PRO A 294 -16.69 13.14 -5.59
CA PRO A 294 -15.45 13.05 -4.81
C PRO A 294 -15.42 11.87 -3.82
N SER A 295 -16.58 11.51 -3.26
CA SER A 295 -16.70 10.43 -2.29
C SER A 295 -16.66 9.01 -2.89
N LEU A 296 -17.24 8.83 -4.09
CA LEU A 296 -17.42 7.51 -4.71
C LEU A 296 -16.54 7.27 -5.94
N GLN A 297 -16.15 8.32 -6.67
CA GLN A 297 -15.38 8.22 -7.90
C GLN A 297 -14.01 7.53 -7.69
N PRO A 298 -13.21 7.85 -6.65
CA PRO A 298 -11.96 7.11 -6.40
C PRO A 298 -12.21 5.62 -6.14
N ARG A 299 -13.27 5.28 -5.40
CA ARG A 299 -13.66 3.89 -5.13
C ARG A 299 -14.05 3.17 -6.42
N ALA A 300 -14.87 3.82 -7.24
CA ALA A 300 -15.32 3.30 -8.51
C ALA A 300 -14.17 3.07 -9.51
N LEU A 301 -13.16 3.95 -9.54
CA LEU A 301 -11.95 3.77 -10.35
C LEU A 301 -11.17 2.52 -9.94
N VAL A 302 -10.93 2.31 -8.65
CA VAL A 302 -10.25 1.12 -8.14
C VAL A 302 -11.05 -0.14 -8.49
N VAL A 303 -12.36 -0.13 -8.23
CA VAL A 303 -13.24 -1.27 -8.53
C VAL A 303 -13.23 -1.58 -10.03
N PHE A 304 -13.43 -0.57 -10.88
CA PHE A 304 -13.40 -0.69 -12.34
C PHE A 304 -12.07 -1.27 -12.83
N GLY A 305 -10.95 -0.81 -12.28
CA GLY A 305 -9.62 -1.31 -12.60
C GLY A 305 -9.45 -2.80 -12.25
N CYS A 306 -9.95 -3.23 -11.10
CA CYS A 306 -9.83 -4.63 -10.65
C CYS A 306 -10.71 -5.59 -11.46
N ILE A 307 -11.96 -5.21 -11.76
CA ILE A 307 -12.96 -6.15 -12.31
C ILE A 307 -13.00 -6.19 -13.84
N SER A 308 -12.43 -5.19 -14.50
CA SER A 308 -12.41 -5.13 -15.96
C SER A 308 -11.57 -6.23 -16.58
N LYS A 309 -12.08 -6.83 -17.67
CA LYS A 309 -11.38 -7.84 -18.49
C LYS A 309 -10.97 -7.34 -19.88
N ARG A 310 -11.45 -6.15 -20.24
CA ARG A 310 -11.19 -5.47 -21.50
C ARG A 310 -11.17 -3.98 -21.26
N VAL A 311 -10.28 -3.27 -21.94
CA VAL A 311 -10.20 -1.81 -21.86
C VAL A 311 -9.96 -1.20 -23.23
N SER A 312 -10.62 -0.08 -23.50
CA SER A 312 -10.44 0.70 -24.71
C SER A 312 -9.45 1.84 -24.49
N HIS A 313 -8.83 2.30 -25.59
CA HIS A 313 -7.98 3.50 -25.58
C HIS A 313 -8.71 4.72 -25.02
N GLY A 314 -10.01 4.88 -25.35
CA GLY A 314 -10.83 5.98 -24.85
C GLY A 314 -10.98 5.98 -23.34
N GLN A 315 -11.12 4.80 -22.71
CA GLN A 315 -11.22 4.66 -21.25
C GLN A 315 -9.89 5.02 -20.58
N ILE A 316 -8.75 4.54 -21.08
CA ILE A 316 -7.43 4.93 -20.53
C ILE A 316 -7.18 6.43 -20.66
N LYS A 317 -7.47 7.02 -21.82
CA LYS A 317 -7.37 8.48 -22.01
C LYS A 317 -8.28 9.23 -21.04
N GLN A 318 -9.49 8.75 -20.80
CA GLN A 318 -10.40 9.36 -19.83
C GLN A 318 -9.87 9.29 -18.41
N ILE A 319 -9.26 8.17 -18.01
CA ILE A 319 -8.61 8.03 -16.71
C ILE A 319 -7.43 9.00 -16.58
N ILE A 320 -6.59 9.15 -17.61
CA ILE A 320 -5.49 10.14 -17.61
C ILE A 320 -6.03 11.59 -17.56
N ARG A 321 -7.18 11.89 -18.17
CA ARG A 321 -7.84 13.21 -18.00
C ARG A 321 -8.33 13.43 -16.58
N ILE A 322 -8.83 12.40 -15.90
CA ILE A 322 -9.22 12.50 -14.48
C ILE A 322 -7.98 12.78 -13.62
N LEU A 323 -6.85 12.11 -13.89
CA LEU A 323 -5.56 12.38 -13.25
C LEU A 323 -5.15 13.85 -13.40
N SER A 324 -5.18 14.38 -14.62
CA SER A 324 -4.89 15.79 -14.92
C SER A 324 -5.79 16.75 -14.13
N LYS A 325 -7.10 16.53 -14.11
CA LYS A 325 -8.04 17.36 -13.32
C LYS A 325 -7.81 17.26 -11.82
N ALA A 326 -7.43 16.08 -11.32
CA ALA A 326 -7.12 15.89 -9.90
C ALA A 326 -5.86 16.66 -9.50
N LEU A 327 -4.85 16.69 -10.37
CA LEU A 327 -3.63 17.50 -10.19
C LEU A 327 -3.94 19.00 -10.22
N GLU A 328 -4.79 19.45 -11.14
CA GLU A 328 -5.27 20.83 -11.22
C GLU A 328 -6.01 21.24 -9.92
N SER A 329 -6.87 20.36 -9.41
CA SER A 329 -7.64 20.60 -8.18
C SER A 329 -6.74 20.68 -6.94
N CYS A 330 -5.69 19.86 -6.91
CA CYS A 330 -4.61 19.92 -5.92
C CYS A 330 -3.90 21.29 -5.85
N LEU A 331 -4.00 22.12 -6.90
CA LEU A 331 -3.39 23.45 -6.96
C LEU A 331 -4.33 24.57 -6.50
N LYS A 332 -5.65 24.35 -6.55
CA LYS A 332 -6.66 25.42 -6.52
C LYS A 332 -7.42 25.57 -5.20
N GLY A 333 -7.28 24.67 -4.22
CA GLY A 333 -8.13 24.77 -3.03
C GLY A 333 -7.78 23.91 -1.81
N PRO A 334 -8.58 24.03 -0.73
CA PRO A 334 -8.41 23.36 0.56
C PRO A 334 -8.68 21.84 0.54
N ASP A 335 -9.24 21.30 -0.56
CA ASP A 335 -9.61 19.88 -0.71
C ASP A 335 -8.46 18.97 -1.20
N THR A 336 -7.22 19.30 -0.84
CA THR A 336 -6.01 18.59 -1.32
C THR A 336 -6.05 17.08 -1.06
N TYR A 337 -6.65 16.65 0.05
CA TYR A 337 -6.76 15.23 0.41
C TYR A 337 -7.60 14.42 -0.60
N ASN A 338 -8.79 14.92 -0.99
CA ASN A 338 -9.66 14.20 -1.92
C ASN A 338 -9.02 14.11 -3.31
N SER A 339 -8.33 15.18 -3.73
CA SER A 339 -7.55 15.17 -4.96
C SER A 339 -6.40 14.17 -4.91
N GLN A 340 -5.69 14.04 -3.78
CA GLN A 340 -4.63 13.04 -3.60
C GLN A 340 -5.19 11.60 -3.66
N VAL A 341 -6.32 11.34 -3.00
CA VAL A 341 -7.00 10.03 -3.06
C VAL A 341 -7.47 9.72 -4.49
N LEU A 342 -7.95 10.72 -5.24
CA LEU A 342 -8.34 10.54 -6.64
C LEU A 342 -7.14 10.25 -7.55
N ILE A 343 -5.99 10.89 -7.33
CA ILE A 343 -4.73 10.59 -8.01
C ILE A 343 -4.32 9.15 -7.73
N GLU A 344 -4.30 8.75 -6.46
CA GLU A 344 -3.96 7.38 -6.05
C GLU A 344 -4.86 6.33 -6.72
N ALA A 345 -6.19 6.53 -6.65
CA ALA A 345 -7.16 5.65 -7.29
C ALA A 345 -6.98 5.54 -8.80
N THR A 346 -6.66 6.65 -9.45
CA THR A 346 -6.37 6.68 -10.89
C THR A 346 -5.14 5.83 -11.22
N VAL A 347 -4.07 5.97 -10.45
CA VAL A 347 -2.83 5.20 -10.65
C VAL A 347 -3.05 3.71 -10.41
N ILE A 348 -3.82 3.33 -9.38
CA ILE A 348 -4.23 1.94 -9.13
C ILE A 348 -5.02 1.40 -10.34
N ALA A 349 -6.01 2.14 -10.83
CA ALA A 349 -6.80 1.74 -11.99
C ALA A 349 -5.94 1.54 -13.24
N LEU A 350 -5.03 2.48 -13.55
CA LEU A 350 -4.10 2.35 -14.68
C LEU A 350 -3.18 1.14 -14.53
N THR A 351 -2.72 0.85 -13.31
CA THR A 351 -1.87 -0.31 -13.00
C THR A 351 -2.57 -1.61 -13.39
N LYS A 352 -3.85 -1.76 -13.04
CA LYS A 352 -4.63 -2.97 -13.35
C LYS A 352 -5.09 -3.06 -14.80
N LEU A 353 -5.38 -1.92 -15.43
CA LEU A 353 -5.94 -1.89 -16.78
C LEU A 353 -4.89 -1.98 -17.88
N GLN A 354 -3.65 -1.52 -17.64
CA GLN A 354 -2.62 -1.51 -18.68
C GLN A 354 -2.33 -2.88 -19.34
N PRO A 355 -2.33 -4.03 -18.63
CA PRO A 355 -2.07 -5.32 -19.27
C PRO A 355 -3.20 -5.76 -20.21
N LEU A 356 -4.39 -5.15 -20.09
CA LEU A 356 -5.58 -5.43 -20.90
C LEU A 356 -5.62 -4.60 -22.19
N LEU A 357 -4.69 -3.64 -22.37
CA LEU A 357 -4.58 -2.88 -23.60
C LEU A 357 -4.10 -3.75 -24.76
N ASN A 358 -4.54 -3.40 -25.97
CA ASN A 358 -4.02 -4.00 -27.19
C ASN A 358 -2.48 -3.92 -27.23
N LYS A 359 -1.84 -5.01 -27.70
CA LYS A 359 -0.37 -5.14 -27.69
C LYS A 359 0.34 -4.01 -28.44
N ASP A 360 -0.25 -3.52 -29.51
CA ASP A 360 0.30 -2.45 -30.36
C ASP A 360 0.00 -1.03 -29.85
N SER A 361 -0.65 -0.90 -28.68
CA SER A 361 -1.04 0.41 -28.17
C SER A 361 0.18 1.27 -27.84
N PRO A 362 0.26 2.53 -28.35
CA PRO A 362 1.33 3.45 -27.97
C PRO A 362 1.24 3.86 -26.49
N LEU A 363 0.08 3.64 -25.86
CA LEU A 363 -0.18 3.95 -24.45
C LEU A 363 0.65 3.08 -23.49
N HIS A 364 1.17 1.93 -23.89
CA HIS A 364 2.05 1.15 -23.00
C HIS A 364 3.30 1.94 -22.62
N LYS A 365 3.95 2.56 -23.60
CA LYS A 365 5.17 3.36 -23.37
C LYS A 365 4.87 4.69 -22.67
N ALA A 366 3.65 5.20 -22.84
CA ALA A 366 3.15 6.39 -22.15
C ALA A 366 3.11 6.25 -20.63
N LEU A 367 2.58 5.12 -20.17
CA LEU A 367 2.25 4.90 -18.77
C LEU A 367 3.51 4.85 -17.89
N PHE A 368 4.68 4.54 -18.48
CA PHE A 368 5.97 4.73 -17.83
C PHE A 368 6.16 6.16 -17.33
N TRP A 369 5.94 7.16 -18.19
CA TRP A 369 6.13 8.57 -17.82
C TRP A 369 5.05 9.07 -16.86
N VAL A 370 3.83 8.51 -16.94
CA VAL A 370 2.80 8.74 -15.93
C VAL A 370 3.29 8.25 -14.56
N ALA A 371 3.87 7.05 -14.49
CA ALA A 371 4.42 6.50 -13.25
C ALA A 371 5.57 7.37 -12.69
N VAL A 372 6.55 7.73 -13.52
CA VAL A 372 7.68 8.59 -13.12
C VAL A 372 7.17 9.93 -12.58
N ALA A 373 6.22 10.55 -13.26
CA ALA A 373 5.68 11.83 -12.83
C ALA A 373 4.92 11.75 -11.48
N VAL A 374 4.23 10.65 -11.20
CA VAL A 374 3.61 10.41 -9.88
C VAL A 374 4.67 10.28 -8.78
N LEU A 375 5.80 9.61 -9.06
CA LEU A 375 6.90 9.50 -8.10
C LEU A 375 7.46 10.87 -7.70
N GLN A 376 7.49 11.83 -8.65
CA GLN A 376 8.01 13.18 -8.43
C GLN A 376 7.16 14.02 -7.47
N LEU A 377 5.91 13.64 -7.20
CA LEU A 377 5.00 14.38 -6.31
C LEU A 377 5.41 14.34 -4.82
N ASP A 378 6.39 13.50 -4.45
CA ASP A 378 6.94 13.40 -3.08
C ASP A 378 5.90 13.09 -1.98
N GLU A 379 4.85 12.36 -2.32
CA GLU A 379 3.81 11.93 -1.38
C GLU A 379 3.90 10.43 -1.13
N VAL A 380 3.88 10.00 0.13
CA VAL A 380 4.12 8.59 0.54
C VAL A 380 3.19 7.60 -0.18
N ASN A 381 1.87 7.85 -0.11
CA ASN A 381 0.88 6.95 -0.74
C ASN A 381 0.97 6.98 -2.27
N LEU A 382 1.22 8.17 -2.86
CA LEU A 382 1.35 8.31 -4.31
C LEU A 382 2.62 7.63 -4.81
N TYR A 383 3.72 7.70 -4.06
CA TYR A 383 4.96 7.01 -4.39
C TYR A 383 4.77 5.49 -4.39
N SER A 384 4.05 4.95 -3.40
CA SER A 384 3.66 3.54 -3.37
C SER A 384 2.86 3.13 -4.62
N ALA A 385 1.84 3.92 -5.00
CA ALA A 385 1.05 3.65 -6.20
C ALA A 385 1.87 3.80 -7.49
N GLY A 386 2.71 4.83 -7.59
CA GLY A 386 3.57 5.10 -8.75
C GLY A 386 4.60 4.00 -8.98
N THR A 387 5.21 3.46 -7.91
CA THR A 387 6.13 2.32 -8.03
C THR A 387 5.41 1.04 -8.48
N ALA A 388 4.16 0.82 -8.06
CA ALA A 388 3.36 -0.31 -8.54
C ALA A 388 3.03 -0.19 -10.03
N LEU A 389 2.64 1.02 -10.49
CA LEU A 389 2.39 1.29 -11.91
C LEU A 389 3.66 1.05 -12.74
N LEU A 390 4.81 1.52 -12.25
CA LEU A 390 6.11 1.35 -12.91
C LEU A 390 6.52 -0.12 -13.01
N GLU A 391 6.45 -0.87 -11.91
CA GLU A 391 6.75 -2.31 -11.86
C GLU A 391 5.89 -3.06 -12.89
N GLN A 392 4.58 -2.86 -12.85
CA GLN A 392 3.66 -3.51 -13.79
C GLN A 392 3.91 -3.08 -15.23
N ASN A 393 4.26 -1.81 -15.48
CA ASN A 393 4.53 -1.31 -16.83
C ASN A 393 5.77 -1.95 -17.44
N LEU A 394 6.86 -2.06 -16.68
CA LEU A 394 8.08 -2.73 -17.14
C LEU A 394 7.83 -4.20 -17.46
N HIS A 395 7.09 -4.91 -16.60
CA HIS A 395 6.68 -6.30 -16.86
C HIS A 395 5.81 -6.44 -18.11
N THR A 396 4.84 -5.55 -18.30
CA THR A 396 3.98 -5.57 -19.50
C THR A 396 4.82 -5.34 -20.77
N LEU A 397 5.68 -4.32 -20.79
CA LEU A 397 6.52 -4.01 -21.96
C LEU A 397 7.54 -5.12 -22.28
N ASP A 398 8.10 -5.77 -21.26
CA ASP A 398 8.99 -6.93 -21.46
C ASP A 398 8.24 -8.15 -22.00
N SER A 399 7.02 -8.40 -21.52
CA SER A 399 6.16 -9.48 -22.06
C SER A 399 5.79 -9.25 -23.54
N LEU A 400 5.72 -7.98 -23.96
CA LEU A 400 5.53 -7.56 -25.34
C LEU A 400 6.84 -7.57 -26.15
N ARG A 401 7.97 -7.97 -25.55
CA ARG A 401 9.30 -8.09 -26.17
C ARG A 401 9.85 -6.77 -26.73
N ILE A 402 9.39 -5.63 -26.22
CA ILE A 402 9.75 -4.29 -26.72
C ILE A 402 11.24 -3.97 -26.49
N PHE A 403 11.86 -4.56 -25.46
CA PHE A 403 13.26 -4.32 -25.09
C PHE A 403 14.27 -5.32 -25.71
N ASN A 404 13.83 -6.18 -26.63
CA ASN A 404 14.76 -7.12 -27.27
C ASN A 404 15.77 -6.39 -28.16
N ASP A 405 15.28 -5.47 -29.00
CA ASP A 405 16.12 -4.79 -30.01
C ASP A 405 16.53 -3.37 -29.60
N LYS A 406 15.86 -2.78 -28.61
CA LYS A 406 16.07 -1.38 -28.18
C LYS A 406 16.28 -1.31 -26.68
N SER A 407 17.19 -0.43 -26.28
CA SER A 407 17.41 -0.13 -24.87
C SER A 407 16.16 0.54 -24.23
N PRO A 408 15.95 0.38 -22.91
CA PRO A 408 14.88 1.11 -22.21
C PRO A 408 14.95 2.63 -22.44
N GLU A 409 16.16 3.18 -22.47
CA GLU A 409 16.40 4.60 -22.78
C GLU A 409 15.84 4.99 -24.15
N GLU A 410 16.19 4.28 -25.22
CA GLU A 410 15.68 4.57 -26.57
C GLU A 410 14.15 4.48 -26.65
N VAL A 411 13.57 3.46 -26.02
CA VAL A 411 12.12 3.22 -26.06
C VAL A 411 11.35 4.35 -25.37
N PHE A 412 11.79 4.76 -24.19
CA PHE A 412 11.06 5.75 -23.40
C PHE A 412 11.36 7.19 -23.83
N MET A 413 12.61 7.49 -24.21
CA MET A 413 12.98 8.82 -24.68
C MET A 413 12.31 9.17 -26.00
N ALA A 414 12.04 8.19 -26.87
CA ALA A 414 11.29 8.43 -28.12
C ALA A 414 9.89 9.02 -27.89
N ILE A 415 9.20 8.61 -26.82
CA ILE A 415 7.88 9.15 -26.45
C ILE A 415 7.98 10.55 -25.83
N ARG A 416 9.13 10.86 -25.22
CA ARG A 416 9.37 12.11 -24.51
C ARG A 416 9.73 13.27 -25.43
N ASN A 417 10.37 13.00 -26.57
CA ASN A 417 10.83 14.02 -27.52
C ASN A 417 9.75 15.02 -27.96
N PRO A 418 8.51 14.60 -28.30
CA PRO A 418 7.44 15.53 -28.67
C PRO A 418 6.91 16.41 -27.50
N LEU A 419 7.28 16.08 -26.26
CA LEU A 419 6.84 16.74 -25.02
C LEU A 419 7.99 17.41 -24.27
N GLU A 420 9.15 17.57 -24.92
CA GLU A 420 10.41 17.95 -24.30
C GLU A 420 10.32 19.21 -23.42
N TRP A 421 9.53 20.21 -23.83
CA TRP A 421 9.37 21.46 -23.08
C TRP A 421 8.75 21.25 -21.69
N HIS A 422 7.70 20.43 -21.58
CA HIS A 422 7.06 20.11 -20.30
C HIS A 422 7.97 19.23 -19.45
N CYS A 423 8.59 18.23 -20.07
CA CYS A 423 9.44 17.28 -19.38
C CYS A 423 10.73 17.93 -18.85
N LYS A 424 11.32 18.90 -19.56
CA LYS A 424 12.48 19.67 -19.09
C LYS A 424 12.18 20.47 -17.81
N GLN A 425 10.98 21.05 -17.70
CA GLN A 425 10.58 21.76 -16.48
C GLN A 425 10.43 20.80 -15.31
N MET A 426 9.80 19.64 -15.52
CA MET A 426 9.66 18.62 -14.48
C MET A 426 11.02 18.12 -13.97
N ASP A 427 11.94 17.81 -14.89
CA ASP A 427 13.32 17.43 -14.56
C ASP A 427 14.06 18.50 -13.78
N HIS A 428 13.85 19.78 -14.14
CA HIS A 428 14.49 20.90 -13.47
C HIS A 428 14.02 21.05 -12.02
N PHE A 429 12.72 20.85 -11.74
CA PHE A 429 12.19 20.94 -10.37
C PHE A 429 12.71 19.83 -9.46
N VAL A 430 12.88 18.62 -10.01
CA VAL A 430 13.44 17.49 -9.27
C VAL A 430 14.97 17.57 -9.19
N GLY A 431 15.60 18.17 -10.19
CA GLY A 431 17.05 18.23 -10.36
C GLY A 431 17.64 16.92 -10.91
N LEU A 432 16.89 16.23 -11.78
CA LEU A 432 17.28 14.97 -12.42
C LEU A 432 16.98 15.05 -13.92
N ASN A 433 18.01 15.08 -14.76
CA ASN A 433 17.89 15.29 -16.19
C ASN A 433 17.98 13.99 -17.01
N PHE A 434 16.84 13.52 -17.52
CA PHE A 434 16.78 12.29 -18.33
C PHE A 434 17.49 12.42 -19.68
N ASN A 435 17.64 13.62 -20.24
CA ASN A 435 18.38 13.83 -21.50
C ASN A 435 19.90 13.72 -21.30
N SER A 436 20.41 13.96 -20.09
CA SER A 436 21.84 13.87 -19.81
C SER A 436 22.26 12.44 -19.47
N ASN A 437 21.46 11.72 -18.66
CA ASN A 437 21.64 10.28 -18.48
C ASN A 437 20.34 9.64 -17.99
N PHE A 438 19.71 8.80 -18.83
CA PHE A 438 18.45 8.16 -18.50
C PHE A 438 18.53 7.24 -17.27
N ASN A 439 19.54 6.36 -17.21
CA ASN A 439 19.64 5.33 -16.17
C ASN A 439 19.86 5.94 -14.79
N PHE A 440 20.77 6.90 -14.66
CA PHE A 440 21.00 7.60 -13.39
C PHE A 440 19.84 8.50 -12.98
N ALA A 441 19.14 9.13 -13.93
CA ALA A 441 17.94 9.90 -13.61
C ALA A 441 16.86 8.98 -13.03
N LEU A 442 16.61 7.81 -13.65
CA LEU A 442 15.63 6.85 -13.15
C LEU A 442 16.02 6.29 -11.77
N VAL A 443 17.29 5.90 -11.57
CA VAL A 443 17.80 5.48 -10.26
C VAL A 443 17.61 6.56 -9.21
N GLY A 444 17.88 7.83 -9.53
CA GLY A 444 17.65 8.95 -8.62
C GLY A 444 16.22 9.05 -8.11
N HIS A 445 15.23 8.73 -8.96
CA HIS A 445 13.83 8.65 -8.54
C HIS A 445 13.57 7.44 -7.64
N LEU A 446 14.15 6.28 -7.98
CA LEU A 446 13.92 5.01 -7.29
C LEU A 446 14.58 4.93 -5.91
N LEU A 447 15.75 5.54 -5.71
CA LEU A 447 16.49 5.51 -4.44
C LEU A 447 15.67 6.01 -3.25
N LYS A 448 14.73 6.93 -3.51
CA LYS A 448 13.78 7.40 -2.50
C LYS A 448 12.92 6.28 -1.91
N GLY A 449 12.68 5.22 -2.68
CA GLY A 449 11.91 4.05 -2.25
C GLY A 449 12.51 3.32 -1.05
N TYR A 450 13.84 3.38 -0.87
CA TYR A 450 14.52 2.87 0.32
C TYR A 450 14.26 3.71 1.59
N ARG A 451 13.53 4.83 1.48
CA ARG A 451 13.12 5.69 2.60
C ARG A 451 11.62 5.58 2.88
N HIS A 452 10.92 4.69 2.19
CA HIS A 452 9.49 4.50 2.38
C HIS A 452 9.20 3.77 3.70
N PRO A 453 8.17 4.18 4.48
CA PRO A 453 7.88 3.58 5.79
C PRO A 453 7.42 2.12 5.71
N SER A 454 6.83 1.71 4.57
CA SER A 454 6.41 0.32 4.34
C SER A 454 7.56 -0.52 3.73
N PRO A 455 7.99 -1.62 4.39
CA PRO A 455 9.01 -2.53 3.87
C PRO A 455 8.64 -3.18 2.53
N ALA A 456 7.34 -3.36 2.26
CA ALA A 456 6.87 -3.91 0.99
C ALA A 456 7.25 -3.02 -0.21
N ILE A 457 7.29 -1.71 0.00
CA ILE A 457 7.67 -0.74 -1.04
C ILE A 457 9.19 -0.73 -1.24
N VAL A 458 9.97 -0.84 -0.16
CA VAL A 458 11.43 -1.04 -0.24
C VAL A 458 11.73 -2.28 -1.07
N ALA A 459 11.09 -3.41 -0.78
CA ALA A 459 11.24 -4.64 -1.55
C ALA A 459 10.80 -4.49 -3.02
N ARG A 460 9.72 -3.72 -3.29
CA ARG A 460 9.31 -3.38 -4.67
C ARG A 460 10.38 -2.59 -5.41
N THR A 461 10.97 -1.58 -4.77
CA THR A 461 12.06 -0.80 -5.37
C THR A 461 13.24 -1.68 -5.75
N VAL A 462 13.62 -2.62 -4.89
CA VAL A 462 14.67 -3.61 -5.19
C VAL A 462 14.31 -4.46 -6.41
N ARG A 463 13.06 -4.97 -6.49
CA ARG A 463 12.60 -5.73 -7.66
C ARG A 463 12.63 -4.91 -8.95
N ILE A 464 12.16 -3.66 -8.92
CA ILE A 464 12.20 -2.76 -10.10
C ILE A 464 13.63 -2.58 -10.59
N LEU A 465 14.59 -2.34 -9.69
CA LEU A 465 16.00 -2.19 -10.04
C LEU A 465 16.58 -3.47 -10.66
N HIS A 466 16.24 -4.64 -10.11
CA HIS A 466 16.63 -5.93 -10.71
C HIS A 466 15.99 -6.18 -12.08
N THR A 467 14.72 -5.80 -12.26
CA THR A 467 14.05 -5.87 -13.56
C THR A 467 14.76 -4.99 -14.58
N LEU A 468 15.04 -3.72 -14.24
CA LEU A 468 15.76 -2.80 -15.12
C LEU A 468 17.16 -3.31 -15.51
N LEU A 469 17.91 -3.85 -14.54
CA LEU A 469 19.19 -4.49 -14.81
C LEU A 469 19.01 -5.64 -15.82
N THR A 470 18.05 -6.53 -15.58
CA THR A 470 17.73 -7.65 -16.49
C THR A 470 17.37 -7.18 -17.90
N LEU A 471 16.61 -6.09 -18.04
CA LEU A 471 16.24 -5.53 -19.34
C LEU A 471 17.44 -4.98 -20.10
N VAL A 472 18.35 -4.27 -19.42
CA VAL A 472 19.60 -3.78 -20.05
C VAL A 472 20.45 -4.94 -20.56
N ASN A 473 20.57 -6.01 -19.76
CA ASN A 473 21.38 -7.17 -20.11
C ASN A 473 20.80 -7.96 -21.28
N LYS A 474 19.47 -8.11 -21.31
CA LYS A 474 18.75 -8.78 -22.40
C LYS A 474 18.97 -8.05 -23.73
N HIS A 475 18.89 -6.72 -23.72
CA HIS A 475 19.13 -5.90 -24.90
C HIS A 475 20.58 -6.00 -25.40
N ARG A 476 21.55 -5.96 -24.49
CA ARG A 476 22.98 -6.03 -24.83
C ARG A 476 23.49 -7.45 -25.10
N ASN A 477 22.71 -8.47 -24.76
CA ASN A 477 23.13 -9.87 -24.77
C ASN A 477 24.43 -10.10 -23.95
N CYS A 478 24.49 -9.50 -22.76
CA CYS A 478 25.65 -9.50 -21.87
C CYS A 478 25.35 -10.22 -20.53
N ASP A 479 26.39 -10.50 -19.72
CA ASP A 479 26.17 -11.11 -18.39
C ASP A 479 25.33 -10.18 -17.50
N LYS A 480 24.55 -10.77 -16.58
CA LYS A 480 23.60 -10.02 -15.74
C LYS A 480 24.28 -8.95 -14.89
N PHE A 481 25.52 -9.18 -14.50
CA PHE A 481 26.29 -8.31 -13.60
C PHE A 481 27.44 -7.60 -14.31
N GLU A 482 27.51 -7.71 -15.63
CA GLU A 482 28.52 -7.03 -16.42
C GLU A 482 28.42 -5.52 -16.22
N VAL A 483 29.53 -4.92 -15.81
CA VAL A 483 29.60 -3.48 -15.57
C VAL A 483 29.77 -2.79 -16.91
N ASN A 484 28.83 -1.92 -17.25
CA ASN A 484 28.86 -1.08 -18.44
C ASN A 484 28.15 0.25 -18.17
N THR A 485 28.22 1.18 -19.12
CA THR A 485 27.67 2.54 -18.97
C THR A 485 26.15 2.59 -18.76
N GLN A 486 25.41 1.51 -19.05
CA GLN A 486 23.96 1.41 -18.85
C GLN A 486 23.59 0.63 -17.57
N SER A 487 24.37 -0.39 -17.20
CA SER A 487 24.10 -1.25 -16.03
C SER A 487 24.61 -0.66 -14.71
N VAL A 488 25.67 0.16 -14.75
CA VAL A 488 26.40 0.65 -13.56
C VAL A 488 25.51 1.41 -12.57
N ALA A 489 24.53 2.19 -13.06
CA ALA A 489 23.61 2.92 -12.21
C ALA A 489 22.75 1.97 -11.33
N TYR A 490 22.27 0.87 -11.92
CA TYR A 490 21.43 -0.12 -11.24
C TYR A 490 22.25 -1.00 -10.30
N LEU A 491 23.46 -1.40 -10.71
CA LEU A 491 24.38 -2.17 -9.87
C LEU A 491 24.77 -1.37 -8.61
N ALA A 492 25.10 -0.08 -8.75
CA ALA A 492 25.40 0.79 -7.62
C ALA A 492 24.20 0.95 -6.67
N ALA A 493 22.99 1.11 -7.22
CA ALA A 493 21.77 1.25 -6.41
C ALA A 493 21.37 -0.03 -5.64
N LEU A 494 21.78 -1.20 -6.15
CA LEU A 494 21.51 -2.51 -5.54
C LEU A 494 22.61 -2.97 -4.58
N LEU A 495 23.72 -2.25 -4.51
CA LEU A 495 24.95 -2.70 -3.84
C LEU A 495 24.74 -3.09 -2.37
N THR A 496 23.96 -2.33 -1.59
CA THR A 496 23.73 -2.65 -0.17
C THR A 496 22.62 -3.68 0.06
N VAL A 497 21.70 -3.80 -0.89
CA VAL A 497 20.45 -4.57 -0.72
C VAL A 497 20.44 -5.90 -1.44
N SER A 498 21.45 -6.19 -2.27
CA SER A 498 21.55 -7.42 -3.06
C SER A 498 22.88 -8.14 -2.83
N GLU A 499 22.83 -9.30 -2.19
CA GLU A 499 24.03 -10.14 -1.99
C GLU A 499 24.60 -10.64 -3.31
N GLU A 500 23.73 -10.93 -4.28
CA GLU A 500 24.12 -11.40 -5.62
C GLU A 500 25.01 -10.35 -6.30
N VAL A 501 24.60 -9.08 -6.28
CA VAL A 501 25.39 -7.96 -6.82
C VAL A 501 26.74 -7.83 -6.10
N ARG A 502 26.75 -7.86 -4.76
CA ARG A 502 28.00 -7.76 -3.98
C ARG A 502 28.98 -8.89 -4.28
N SER A 503 28.48 -10.11 -4.47
CA SER A 503 29.32 -11.28 -4.76
C SER A 503 29.95 -11.25 -6.15
N ARG A 504 29.32 -10.54 -7.10
CA ARG A 504 29.74 -10.49 -8.51
C ARG A 504 30.45 -9.21 -8.91
N CYS A 505 30.27 -8.12 -8.18
CA CYS A 505 30.90 -6.83 -8.42
C CYS A 505 32.03 -6.58 -7.40
N SER A 506 33.19 -7.22 -7.55
CA SER A 506 34.30 -7.13 -6.58
C SER A 506 35.04 -5.80 -6.61
N LEU A 507 35.65 -5.45 -5.48
CA LEU A 507 36.66 -4.39 -5.33
C LEU A 507 38.00 -4.86 -5.91
N LYS A 508 38.61 -4.08 -6.82
CA LYS A 508 39.89 -4.39 -7.45
C LYS A 508 41.05 -4.22 -6.47
N HIS A 509 40.95 -3.28 -5.53
CA HIS A 509 42.03 -2.88 -4.63
C HIS A 509 41.80 -3.25 -3.16
N ARG A 510 40.92 -4.22 -2.88
CA ARG A 510 40.53 -4.61 -1.51
C ARG A 510 41.71 -4.90 -0.56
N LYS A 511 42.82 -5.43 -1.09
CA LYS A 511 44.05 -5.74 -0.32
C LYS A 511 45.01 -4.55 -0.16
N SER A 512 44.89 -3.51 -0.98
CA SER A 512 45.72 -2.31 -0.91
C SER A 512 45.12 -1.22 -0.01
N LEU A 513 43.80 -1.28 0.24
CA LEU A 513 43.06 -0.37 1.12
C LEU A 513 43.07 -0.80 2.59
N LEU A 514 43.33 -2.09 2.85
CA LEU A 514 43.68 -2.58 4.17
C LEU A 514 45.16 -2.28 4.37
N LEU A 515 45.51 -1.48 5.38
CA LEU A 515 46.89 -1.35 5.85
C LEU A 515 47.49 -2.77 5.91
N THR A 516 48.51 -3.04 5.09
CA THR A 516 49.56 -3.99 5.49
C THR A 516 49.99 -3.57 6.88
N ASP A 517 49.99 -4.52 7.82
CA ASP A 517 50.49 -4.38 9.18
C ASP A 517 51.65 -3.39 9.22
N ILE A 518 51.37 -2.14 9.61
CA ILE A 518 52.41 -1.20 9.99
C ILE A 518 52.91 -1.73 11.32
N SER A 519 53.91 -2.61 11.27
CA SER A 519 54.90 -2.67 12.34
C SER A 519 55.30 -1.23 12.63
N MET A 520 55.01 -0.76 13.85
CA MET A 520 55.48 0.52 14.35
C MET A 520 57.01 0.55 14.29
N GLU A 521 57.56 0.97 13.16
CA GLU A 521 58.92 1.48 13.10
C GLU A 521 58.85 2.93 13.56
N ASN A 522 59.25 3.11 14.82
CA ASN A 522 59.41 4.42 15.44
C ASN A 522 60.42 5.23 14.62
N VAL A 523 59.94 6.18 13.82
CA VAL A 523 60.78 7.26 13.28
C VAL A 523 60.85 8.37 14.34
N PRO A 524 62.02 8.70 14.91
CA PRO A 524 62.13 9.76 15.90
C PRO A 524 62.00 11.13 15.22
N MET A 525 61.16 12.00 15.77
CA MET A 525 61.12 13.42 15.40
C MET A 525 62.30 14.14 16.06
N ASP A 526 63.24 14.60 15.23
CA ASP A 526 64.30 15.52 15.63
C ASP A 526 63.70 16.87 16.07
N THR A 527 63.82 17.18 17.36
CA THR A 527 63.50 18.50 17.91
C THR A 527 64.80 19.22 18.22
N TYR A 528 65.04 20.36 17.57
CA TYR A 528 66.17 21.25 17.84
C TYR A 528 66.10 21.81 19.28
N PRO A 529 67.23 21.95 20.00
CA PRO A 529 67.25 22.20 21.45
C PRO A 529 67.35 23.70 21.80
N ILE A 530 66.78 24.09 22.95
CA ILE A 530 67.19 25.29 23.70
C ILE A 530 67.55 24.89 25.13
N HIS A 531 68.74 25.35 25.53
CA HIS A 531 69.52 25.10 26.74
C HIS A 531 68.79 25.30 28.09
N HIS A 532 69.08 24.46 29.10
CA HIS A 532 70.10 24.73 30.14
C HIS A 532 70.09 23.69 31.28
N GLY A 533 71.30 23.21 31.68
CA GLY A 533 71.62 22.86 33.07
C GLY A 533 71.67 21.37 33.46
N ASP A 534 72.79 20.71 33.18
CA ASP A 534 73.32 19.57 33.97
C ASP A 534 73.91 20.11 35.31
N PRO A 535 74.18 19.34 36.39
CA PRO A 535 74.82 18.02 36.34
C PRO A 535 74.29 16.95 37.32
N SER A 536 74.40 15.67 36.93
CA SER A 536 75.19 14.64 37.64
C SER A 536 74.57 13.23 37.66
N TYR A 537 75.13 12.38 36.79
CA TYR A 537 75.69 11.04 37.06
C TYR A 537 74.83 9.85 37.54
N ARG A 538 74.92 8.78 36.69
CA ARG A 538 75.05 7.33 37.00
C ARG A 538 73.74 6.60 37.38
N THR A 539 73.39 5.41 36.89
CA THR A 539 74.10 4.40 36.08
C THR A 539 73.09 3.35 35.59
N LEU A 540 73.26 2.92 34.33
CA LEU A 540 73.30 1.53 33.83
C LEU A 540 72.22 0.49 34.20
N LYS A 541 71.69 -0.08 33.09
CA LYS A 541 71.44 -1.51 32.81
C LYS A 541 70.15 -2.14 33.35
N GLU A 542 69.54 -3.14 32.72
CA GLU A 542 69.55 -3.81 31.41
C GLU A 542 68.57 -4.99 31.62
N ASN A 543 67.94 -5.49 30.54
CA ASN A 543 67.31 -6.82 30.43
C ASN A 543 65.87 -7.08 30.92
N GLN A 544 64.96 -7.12 29.93
CA GLN A 544 63.98 -8.19 29.61
C GLN A 544 64.41 -9.63 30.03
N PRO A 545 63.59 -10.72 29.94
CA PRO A 545 62.16 -10.85 29.59
C PRO A 545 61.35 -11.85 30.48
N TRP A 546 60.04 -11.88 30.23
CA TRP A 546 59.06 -12.98 30.36
C TRP A 546 59.23 -14.11 31.41
N SER A 547 58.20 -14.31 32.26
CA SER A 547 57.20 -15.40 32.16
C SER A 547 56.45 -15.65 33.48
N SER A 548 55.14 -15.91 33.38
CA SER A 548 54.24 -16.52 34.39
C SER A 548 54.84 -17.81 35.00
N PRO A 549 54.42 -18.35 36.19
CA PRO A 549 53.01 -18.48 36.64
C PRO A 549 52.71 -18.58 38.17
N LYS A 550 51.41 -18.48 38.49
CA LYS A 550 50.60 -19.08 39.59
C LYS A 550 51.19 -19.45 40.97
N GLY A 551 50.52 -18.91 42.01
CA GLY A 551 50.22 -19.53 43.33
C GLY A 551 51.31 -19.38 44.39
N SER A 552 51.09 -19.01 45.66
CA SER A 552 49.91 -19.14 46.51
C SER A 552 50.03 -18.23 47.75
N GLU A 553 48.88 -17.75 48.23
CA GLU A 553 48.45 -17.43 49.61
C GLU A 553 49.34 -16.65 50.61
N GLY A 554 48.75 -15.58 51.14
CA GLY A 554 48.91 -15.18 52.54
C GLY A 554 48.67 -13.70 52.86
N TYR A 555 47.43 -13.34 53.23
CA TYR A 555 47.03 -12.30 54.23
C TYR A 555 47.59 -10.85 54.05
N LEU A 556 46.83 -9.74 53.96
CA LEU A 556 45.58 -9.28 54.55
C LEU A 556 45.02 -8.04 53.80
N ALA A 557 43.68 -7.92 53.82
CA ALA A 557 42.85 -6.71 53.88
C ALA A 557 42.69 -5.74 52.67
N ALA A 558 41.45 -5.76 52.18
CA ALA A 558 40.56 -4.65 51.77
C ALA A 558 40.72 -3.98 50.39
N SER A 559 39.73 -4.19 49.50
CA SER A 559 39.07 -3.13 48.71
C SER A 559 37.83 -3.60 47.91
N TYR A 560 36.96 -2.61 47.63
CA TYR A 560 35.99 -2.40 46.53
C TYR A 560 34.52 -2.90 46.60
N PRO A 561 33.55 -2.03 46.23
CA PRO A 561 32.16 -2.40 45.96
C PRO A 561 31.94 -2.80 44.49
N ALA A 562 30.95 -3.67 44.25
CA ALA A 562 30.77 -4.49 43.06
C ALA A 562 29.82 -3.94 41.97
N VAL A 563 30.00 -4.51 40.77
CA VAL A 563 29.25 -4.36 39.51
C VAL A 563 28.25 -5.53 39.33
N GLY A 564 27.14 -5.31 38.59
CA GLY A 564 26.73 -6.23 37.51
C GLY A 564 25.56 -7.22 37.68
N GLN A 565 24.51 -6.98 36.87
CA GLN A 565 23.72 -7.90 36.02
C GLN A 565 23.15 -9.30 36.46
N THR A 566 21.95 -9.54 35.93
CA THR A 566 21.29 -10.79 35.44
C THR A 566 20.16 -11.47 36.26
N SER A 567 19.05 -11.69 35.54
CA SER A 567 17.87 -12.58 35.75
C SER A 567 18.30 -14.08 35.71
N PRO A 568 17.55 -15.14 36.19
CA PRO A 568 16.09 -15.34 36.07
C PRO A 568 15.32 -16.21 37.11
N ARG A 569 13.99 -16.25 36.92
CA ARG A 569 13.02 -17.37 37.18
C ARG A 569 12.13 -17.36 38.45
N ALA A 570 10.83 -17.22 38.17
CA ALA A 570 9.60 -17.70 38.82
C ALA A 570 9.63 -18.32 40.24
N ARG A 571 8.77 -17.78 41.13
CA ARG A 571 7.88 -18.59 41.99
C ARG A 571 6.70 -17.78 42.57
N LYS A 572 5.56 -18.49 42.54
CA LYS A 572 4.25 -18.29 43.18
C LYS A 572 4.30 -17.62 44.57
N SER A 573 3.32 -16.75 44.85
CA SER A 573 2.79 -16.57 46.20
C SER A 573 1.27 -16.80 46.19
N MET A 574 0.86 -17.76 47.02
CA MET A 574 -0.52 -17.98 47.42
C MET A 574 -0.83 -17.04 48.60
N SER A 575 -2.09 -16.58 48.69
CA SER A 575 -2.73 -16.34 49.97
C SER A 575 -4.21 -16.64 49.82
N LEU A 576 -4.67 -17.64 50.57
CA LEU A 576 -6.06 -18.05 50.80
C LEU A 576 -6.56 -17.29 52.04
N ASP A 577 -7.81 -16.79 52.02
CA ASP A 577 -8.91 -17.26 52.89
C ASP A 577 -10.20 -16.46 52.55
N MET A 578 -11.24 -17.11 52.02
CA MET A 578 -12.45 -17.60 52.71
C MET A 578 -13.48 -16.52 53.09
N GLY A 579 -14.60 -16.55 52.36
CA GLY A 579 -15.85 -15.83 52.67
C GLY A 579 -16.93 -16.19 51.65
N GLN A 580 -17.87 -17.03 52.05
CA GLN A 580 -18.91 -17.69 51.24
C GLN A 580 -19.89 -16.76 50.49
N PRO A 581 -20.59 -17.28 49.46
CA PRO A 581 -21.51 -16.51 48.62
C PRO A 581 -22.96 -16.54 49.14
N SER A 582 -23.59 -15.37 49.26
CA SER A 582 -25.04 -15.27 49.47
C SER A 582 -25.76 -15.12 48.13
N GLN A 583 -26.70 -16.03 47.91
CA GLN A 583 -27.68 -16.04 46.83
C GLN A 583 -28.67 -14.88 46.99
N ALA A 584 -29.00 -14.19 45.90
CA ALA A 584 -30.30 -13.52 45.75
C ALA A 584 -30.74 -13.52 44.28
N ASN A 585 -31.97 -14.00 44.10
CA ASN A 585 -32.65 -14.29 42.84
C ASN A 585 -33.02 -13.06 42.02
N THR A 586 -32.79 -13.12 40.70
CA THR A 586 -33.73 -12.58 39.70
C THR A 586 -33.78 -13.49 38.48
N LYS A 587 -34.55 -14.57 38.60
CA LYS A 587 -35.14 -15.27 37.45
C LYS A 587 -36.34 -14.44 36.98
N LYS A 588 -36.37 -14.06 35.69
CA LYS A 588 -37.51 -14.32 34.76
C LYS A 588 -37.29 -13.65 33.38
N LEU A 589 -37.71 -14.41 32.36
CA LEU A 589 -37.85 -14.11 30.93
C LEU A 589 -36.60 -14.10 30.03
N LEU A 590 -36.11 -15.31 29.71
CA LEU A 590 -35.61 -15.67 28.38
C LEU A 590 -35.94 -17.16 28.11
N GLY A 591 -37.18 -17.41 27.66
CA GLY A 591 -37.51 -18.50 26.73
C GLY A 591 -37.98 -17.80 25.46
N THR A 592 -37.65 -18.19 24.23
CA THR A 592 -37.57 -19.55 23.69
C THR A 592 -36.69 -19.49 22.43
N ARG A 593 -35.59 -20.23 22.37
CA ARG A 593 -34.93 -20.63 21.11
C ARG A 593 -34.08 -21.86 21.39
N LYS A 594 -34.68 -23.04 21.16
CA LYS A 594 -33.99 -24.33 21.04
C LYS A 594 -34.46 -24.95 19.73
N SER A 595 -33.57 -24.99 18.75
CA SER A 595 -33.61 -25.93 17.64
C SER A 595 -32.23 -25.89 16.97
N PHE A 596 -31.28 -26.56 17.61
CA PHE A 596 -30.13 -27.17 16.97
C PHE A 596 -29.79 -28.40 17.82
N ASP A 597 -29.39 -29.48 17.18
CA ASP A 597 -29.08 -30.81 17.72
C ASP A 597 -30.25 -31.79 17.82
N HIS A 598 -30.55 -32.44 16.68
CA HIS A 598 -30.67 -33.90 16.59
C HIS A 598 -30.86 -34.28 15.12
N LEU A 599 -29.87 -34.94 14.51
CA LEU A 599 -30.01 -35.96 13.46
C LEU A 599 -28.62 -36.50 13.09
N ILE A 600 -28.03 -37.32 13.96
CA ILE A 600 -27.22 -38.48 13.53
C ILE A 600 -27.60 -39.63 14.45
N SER A 601 -28.16 -40.69 13.84
CA SER A 601 -28.57 -41.93 14.47
C SER A 601 -27.35 -42.84 14.69
N ASP A 602 -27.25 -43.38 15.89
CA ASP A 602 -26.33 -44.46 16.29
C ASP A 602 -26.69 -45.80 15.61
N THR A 603 -25.68 -46.55 15.19
CA THR A 603 -25.73 -48.03 15.13
C THR A 603 -24.39 -48.61 15.64
N LYS A 604 -24.49 -49.64 16.50
CA LYS A 604 -23.48 -50.14 17.45
C LYS A 604 -22.51 -51.23 16.90
N ALA A 605 -21.26 -51.16 17.41
CA ALA A 605 -20.38 -52.23 18.00
C ALA A 605 -19.74 -53.33 17.09
N PRO A 606 -18.61 -54.02 17.48
CA PRO A 606 -18.01 -54.19 18.83
C PRO A 606 -16.46 -54.11 18.98
N LYS A 607 -16.00 -54.31 20.24
CA LYS A 607 -14.66 -54.11 20.86
C LYS A 607 -13.70 -55.32 20.84
N ARG A 608 -12.39 -55.01 20.87
CA ARG A 608 -11.18 -55.59 21.58
C ARG A 608 -9.99 -55.68 20.59
N GLN A 609 -8.71 -55.46 20.94
CA GLN A 609 -7.93 -55.70 22.18
C GLN A 609 -6.62 -54.85 22.19
N GLU A 610 -6.07 -54.55 23.37
CA GLU A 610 -4.81 -53.79 23.60
C GLU A 610 -3.54 -54.65 23.45
N MET A 611 -2.41 -54.07 22.96
CA MET A 611 -1.05 -54.21 23.56
C MET A 611 0.01 -53.27 22.88
N GLU A 612 0.75 -52.56 23.73
CA GLU A 612 2.16 -52.06 23.70
C GLU A 612 2.77 -51.09 22.64
N SER A 613 3.06 -49.88 23.19
CA SER A 613 4.30 -49.07 23.17
C SER A 613 5.27 -49.05 21.97
N GLY A 614 5.46 -47.84 21.42
CA GLY A 614 6.66 -47.46 20.66
C GLY A 614 6.70 -45.95 20.36
N ILE A 615 7.63 -45.23 20.97
CA ILE A 615 7.93 -43.80 20.78
C ILE A 615 8.51 -43.58 19.36
N THR A 616 7.90 -42.75 18.50
CA THR A 616 8.61 -42.01 17.43
C THR A 616 7.90 -40.70 17.05
N THR A 617 8.70 -39.71 16.68
CA THR A 617 8.39 -38.32 16.29
C THR A 617 7.61 -38.16 14.97
N PRO A 618 6.91 -37.02 14.72
CA PRO A 618 6.00 -36.87 13.59
C PRO A 618 6.72 -36.62 12.25
N PRO A 619 6.28 -37.27 11.14
CA PRO A 619 6.78 -37.00 9.80
C PRO A 619 5.96 -35.94 9.05
N LYS A 620 6.66 -35.30 8.10
CA LYS A 620 6.22 -34.27 7.16
C LYS A 620 5.19 -34.80 6.16
N MET A 621 4.10 -34.05 5.93
CA MET A 621 3.17 -34.28 4.80
C MET A 621 3.41 -33.27 3.67
N ARG A 622 3.99 -33.80 2.58
CA ARG A 622 3.62 -33.67 1.16
C ARG A 622 2.86 -32.40 0.73
N ARG A 623 3.57 -31.54 -0.02
CA ARG A 623 3.00 -30.77 -1.15
C ARG A 623 2.91 -31.70 -2.36
N VAL A 624 1.79 -31.67 -3.06
CA VAL A 624 1.62 -32.27 -4.39
C VAL A 624 1.87 -31.18 -5.43
N ALA A 625 2.52 -31.59 -6.51
CA ALA A 625 3.23 -30.80 -7.51
C ALA A 625 2.33 -30.06 -8.50
N GLU A 626 2.80 -28.88 -8.93
CA GLU A 626 2.44 -28.27 -10.21
C GLU A 626 3.43 -28.77 -11.27
N THR A 627 2.88 -29.13 -12.42
CA THR A 627 3.51 -29.85 -13.52
C THR A 627 4.21 -28.87 -14.46
N ASP A 628 5.52 -29.04 -14.63
CA ASP A 628 6.32 -28.40 -15.67
C ASP A 628 5.93 -28.93 -17.06
N TYR A 629 5.69 -28.02 -18.01
CA TYR A 629 5.60 -28.34 -19.44
C TYR A 629 7.02 -28.39 -20.02
N GLU A 630 7.58 -29.59 -20.14
CA GLU A 630 8.76 -29.85 -20.97
C GLU A 630 8.34 -30.02 -22.44
N MET A 631 8.99 -29.27 -23.33
CA MET A 631 8.79 -29.31 -24.77
C MET A 631 9.81 -30.30 -25.38
N GLU A 632 9.37 -31.51 -25.73
CA GLU A 632 10.18 -32.50 -26.44
C GLU A 632 10.52 -32.03 -27.86
N THR A 633 11.81 -32.11 -28.21
CA THR A 633 12.29 -31.95 -29.59
C THR A 633 12.93 -33.27 -30.05
N GLN A 634 12.29 -33.98 -30.99
CA GLN A 634 12.82 -35.20 -31.60
C GLN A 634 13.85 -34.88 -32.70
N ARG A 635 14.94 -35.65 -32.71
CA ARG A 635 16.05 -35.62 -33.68
C ARG A 635 15.68 -36.39 -34.95
N ILE A 636 15.89 -35.79 -36.12
CA ILE A 636 16.30 -36.50 -37.35
C ILE A 636 17.41 -35.66 -38.03
N SER A 637 18.46 -36.37 -38.42
CA SER A 637 19.72 -35.91 -39.00
C SER A 637 19.65 -35.52 -40.48
N SER A 638 20.19 -34.35 -40.85
CA SER A 638 20.89 -34.13 -42.13
C SER A 638 21.69 -32.79 -42.17
N SER A 639 23.00 -32.93 -42.37
CA SER A 639 23.95 -32.07 -43.12
C SER A 639 23.97 -30.53 -43.01
N GLN A 640 25.14 -30.03 -42.56
CA GLN A 640 25.91 -28.86 -43.07
C GLN A 640 25.43 -27.41 -42.82
N GLN A 641 26.12 -26.71 -41.90
CA GLN A 641 26.89 -25.45 -42.07
C GLN A 641 26.89 -24.59 -40.78
N HIS A 642 28.10 -24.32 -40.25
CA HIS A 642 28.36 -23.36 -39.16
C HIS A 642 28.25 -21.90 -39.66
N PRO A 643 27.90 -20.93 -38.79
CA PRO A 643 28.96 -20.10 -38.19
C PRO A 643 28.75 -19.70 -36.71
N HIS A 644 29.82 -19.85 -35.93
CA HIS A 644 30.27 -19.15 -34.70
C HIS A 644 29.27 -18.65 -33.64
N LEU A 645 28.98 -19.49 -32.64
CA LEU A 645 28.62 -19.07 -31.28
C LEU A 645 29.90 -18.81 -30.47
N ARG A 646 30.15 -17.57 -30.06
CA ARG A 646 31.11 -17.26 -29.00
C ARG A 646 30.55 -17.79 -27.67
N LYS A 647 31.28 -18.70 -27.03
CA LYS A 647 31.02 -19.19 -25.67
C LYS A 647 31.13 -18.03 -24.68
N VAL A 648 30.08 -17.81 -23.88
CA VAL A 648 30.11 -16.97 -22.68
C VAL A 648 31.00 -17.67 -21.64
N SER A 649 32.19 -17.13 -21.39
CA SER A 649 33.10 -17.59 -20.34
C SER A 649 32.65 -17.04 -18.99
N VAL A 650 32.30 -17.94 -18.08
CA VAL A 650 31.93 -17.63 -16.69
C VAL A 650 33.18 -17.76 -15.82
N SER A 651 34.00 -16.72 -15.69
CA SER A 651 35.12 -16.70 -14.71
C SER A 651 35.89 -15.36 -14.57
N GLU A 652 35.26 -14.20 -14.72
CA GLU A 652 35.87 -12.93 -14.30
C GLU A 652 34.93 -12.19 -13.33
N SER A 653 35.46 -11.82 -12.17
CA SER A 653 34.74 -10.99 -11.21
C SER A 653 34.59 -9.59 -11.79
N ASN A 654 33.37 -9.14 -12.04
CA ASN A 654 33.12 -7.80 -12.59
C ASN A 654 33.62 -6.76 -11.57
N VAL A 655 34.29 -5.71 -12.03
CA VAL A 655 34.76 -4.62 -11.16
C VAL A 655 33.79 -3.44 -11.31
N LEU A 656 33.15 -3.01 -10.22
CA LEU A 656 32.17 -1.91 -10.28
C LEU A 656 32.80 -0.58 -10.71
N LEU A 657 34.05 -0.36 -10.28
CA LEU A 657 34.83 0.87 -10.52
C LEU A 657 35.90 0.61 -11.59
N ASP A 658 35.52 -0.02 -12.70
CA ASP A 658 36.44 -0.32 -13.79
C ASP A 658 36.79 0.94 -14.60
N GLU A 659 38.06 1.37 -14.55
CA GLU A 659 38.60 2.55 -15.24
C GLU A 659 38.54 2.42 -16.76
N GLU A 660 38.62 1.19 -17.29
CA GLU A 660 38.62 0.95 -18.73
C GLU A 660 37.20 1.08 -19.32
N VAL A 661 36.19 0.76 -18.52
CA VAL A 661 34.78 0.86 -18.91
C VAL A 661 34.21 2.24 -18.59
N LEU A 662 34.53 2.79 -17.43
CA LEU A 662 33.99 4.07 -16.93
C LEU A 662 34.92 5.23 -17.28
N THR A 663 35.08 5.51 -18.57
CA THR A 663 35.98 6.57 -19.05
C THR A 663 35.38 7.97 -19.01
N ASP A 664 34.05 8.10 -18.97
CA ASP A 664 33.36 9.40 -18.94
C ASP A 664 33.32 9.97 -17.50
N PRO A 665 33.95 11.14 -17.24
CA PRO A 665 33.94 11.77 -15.92
C PRO A 665 32.52 12.11 -15.42
N LYS A 666 31.55 12.31 -16.33
CA LYS A 666 30.15 12.52 -15.92
C LYS A 666 29.55 11.25 -15.32
N ILE A 667 29.79 10.10 -15.94
CA ILE A 667 29.32 8.80 -15.44
C ILE A 667 29.98 8.47 -14.11
N GLN A 668 31.29 8.71 -14.00
CA GLN A 668 32.03 8.59 -12.74
C GLN A 668 31.39 9.45 -11.64
N ALA A 669 31.16 10.75 -11.90
CA ALA A 669 30.57 11.66 -10.93
C ALA A 669 29.16 11.22 -10.48
N LEU A 670 28.34 10.75 -11.42
CA LEU A 670 27.01 10.22 -11.13
C LEU A 670 27.05 8.96 -10.27
N LEU A 671 27.96 8.03 -10.58
CA LEU A 671 28.20 6.82 -9.81
C LEU A 671 28.62 7.14 -8.37
N LEU A 672 29.62 8.00 -8.20
CA LEU A 672 30.06 8.43 -6.88
C LEU A 672 28.93 9.12 -6.11
N THR A 673 28.11 9.92 -6.79
CA THR A 673 26.97 10.60 -6.16
C THR A 673 25.90 9.60 -5.70
N VAL A 674 25.63 8.53 -6.45
CA VAL A 674 24.73 7.45 -6.00
C VAL A 674 25.26 6.77 -4.74
N LEU A 675 26.55 6.38 -4.72
CA LEU A 675 27.19 5.76 -3.56
C LEU A 675 27.15 6.69 -2.34
N ALA A 676 27.53 7.96 -2.52
CA ALA A 676 27.48 8.97 -1.45
C ALA A 676 26.06 9.24 -0.95
N THR A 677 25.05 9.17 -1.83
CA THR A 677 23.63 9.31 -1.46
C THR A 677 23.15 8.14 -0.61
N LEU A 678 23.54 6.91 -0.95
CA LEU A 678 23.26 5.73 -0.15
C LEU A 678 23.90 5.86 1.23
N VAL A 679 25.17 6.26 1.30
CA VAL A 679 25.90 6.50 2.56
C VAL A 679 25.19 7.54 3.40
N LYS A 680 24.85 8.69 2.83
CA LYS A 680 24.25 9.81 3.54
C LYS A 680 23.01 9.41 4.34
N TYR A 681 22.14 8.59 3.75
CA TYR A 681 20.85 8.26 4.33
C TYR A 681 20.73 6.85 4.93
N THR A 682 21.72 5.97 4.77
CA THR A 682 21.72 4.70 5.51
C THR A 682 22.08 4.92 6.98
N THR A 683 21.43 4.21 7.89
CA THR A 683 21.79 4.18 9.32
C THR A 683 22.42 2.85 9.72
N ASP A 684 22.39 1.86 8.83
CA ASP A 684 22.91 0.52 9.07
C ASP A 684 24.44 0.52 8.93
N GLU A 685 25.16 0.07 9.97
CA GLU A 685 26.62 0.07 10.00
C GLU A 685 27.24 -0.89 8.97
N PHE A 686 26.56 -2.01 8.67
CA PHE A 686 27.01 -2.97 7.68
C PHE A 686 26.92 -2.38 6.27
N ASP A 687 25.81 -1.71 5.96
CA ASP A 687 25.65 -0.97 4.70
C ASP A 687 26.69 0.16 4.57
N GLN A 688 26.95 0.90 5.66
CA GLN A 688 27.96 1.95 5.68
C GLN A 688 29.34 1.40 5.38
N ARG A 689 29.74 0.31 6.04
CA ARG A 689 31.04 -0.33 5.80
C ARG A 689 31.23 -0.68 4.33
N ILE A 690 30.26 -1.37 3.73
CA ILE A 690 30.31 -1.74 2.31
C ILE A 690 30.50 -0.50 1.46
N LEU A 691 29.65 0.51 1.62
CA LEU A 691 29.69 1.70 0.78
C LEU A 691 30.99 2.50 0.94
N TYR A 692 31.53 2.61 2.17
CA TYR A 692 32.81 3.28 2.40
C TYR A 692 33.99 2.50 1.82
N GLU A 693 33.97 1.16 1.80
CA GLU A 693 34.98 0.35 1.09
C GLU A 693 35.02 0.69 -0.42
N TYR A 694 33.86 0.83 -1.08
CA TYR A 694 33.79 1.27 -2.49
C TYR A 694 34.16 2.73 -2.68
N LEU A 695 33.80 3.63 -1.76
CA LEU A 695 34.19 5.04 -1.85
C LEU A 695 35.70 5.23 -1.65
N ALA A 696 36.34 4.42 -0.81
CA ALA A 696 37.79 4.43 -0.63
C ALA A 696 38.53 3.94 -1.88
N GLU A 697 38.03 2.91 -2.55
CA GLU A 697 38.57 2.50 -3.86
C GLU A 697 38.36 3.62 -4.90
N ALA A 698 37.17 4.22 -4.93
CA ALA A 698 36.85 5.29 -5.86
C ALA A 698 37.72 6.55 -5.69
N SER A 699 38.19 6.88 -4.49
CA SER A 699 39.07 8.04 -4.29
C SER A 699 40.44 7.82 -4.92
N VAL A 700 40.90 6.58 -5.01
CA VAL A 700 42.16 6.18 -5.65
C VAL A 700 42.00 6.04 -7.16
N VAL A 701 40.90 5.43 -7.60
CA VAL A 701 40.59 5.13 -9.01
C VAL A 701 40.17 6.39 -9.78
N PHE A 702 39.39 7.28 -9.17
CA PHE A 702 38.85 8.50 -9.79
C PHE A 702 39.23 9.79 -9.03
N PRO A 703 40.52 10.06 -8.75
CA PRO A 703 40.95 11.13 -7.84
C PRO A 703 40.53 12.52 -8.31
N LYS A 704 40.45 12.75 -9.63
CA LYS A 704 40.03 14.03 -10.22
C LYS A 704 38.53 14.32 -10.06
N VAL A 705 37.70 13.28 -9.97
CA VAL A 705 36.23 13.40 -9.93
C VAL A 705 35.68 13.24 -8.52
N PHE A 706 36.39 12.52 -7.65
CA PHE A 706 36.01 12.29 -6.25
C PHE A 706 35.64 13.55 -5.45
N PRO A 707 36.30 14.73 -5.62
CA PRO A 707 35.93 15.95 -4.90
C PRO A 707 34.46 16.37 -5.05
N VAL A 708 33.77 15.96 -6.12
CA VAL A 708 32.33 16.24 -6.36
C VAL A 708 31.45 15.77 -5.21
N VAL A 709 31.81 14.66 -4.54
CA VAL A 709 31.00 14.07 -3.45
C VAL A 709 31.52 14.39 -2.05
N HIS A 710 32.66 15.08 -1.93
CA HIS A 710 33.27 15.40 -0.65
C HIS A 710 32.29 16.07 0.31
N ASN A 711 31.58 17.10 -0.14
CA ASN A 711 30.57 17.82 0.65
C ASN A 711 29.39 16.95 1.11
N LEU A 712 29.09 15.85 0.41
CA LEU A 712 28.02 14.92 0.80
C LEU A 712 28.47 13.97 1.91
N LEU A 713 29.76 13.66 1.96
CA LEU A 713 30.37 12.73 2.89
C LEU A 713 30.90 13.41 4.15
N ASP A 714 31.40 14.65 4.03
CA ASP A 714 32.13 15.41 5.05
C ASP A 714 31.46 15.38 6.44
N SER A 715 30.20 15.82 6.54
CA SER A 715 29.47 15.82 7.82
C SER A 715 29.37 14.42 8.45
N LYS A 716 29.22 13.37 7.64
CA LYS A 716 29.07 11.99 8.14
C LYS A 716 30.42 11.37 8.48
N ILE A 717 31.45 11.64 7.69
CA ILE A 717 32.84 11.27 7.99
C ILE A 717 33.28 11.91 9.30
N ASN A 718 33.07 13.21 9.50
CA ASN A 718 33.42 13.89 10.76
C ASN A 718 32.69 13.30 11.97
N THR A 719 31.41 12.96 11.79
CA THR A 719 30.63 12.29 12.85
C THR A 719 31.25 10.93 13.18
N LEU A 720 31.51 10.09 12.17
CA LEU A 720 32.10 8.76 12.37
C LEU A 720 33.52 8.82 12.96
N LEU A 721 34.36 9.75 12.51
CA LEU A 721 35.69 9.96 13.09
C LEU A 721 35.64 10.37 14.57
N SER A 722 34.59 11.11 14.96
CA SER A 722 34.43 11.58 16.35
C SER A 722 33.81 10.54 17.29
N SER A 723 33.00 9.60 16.78
CA SER A 723 32.15 8.74 17.61
C SER A 723 32.26 7.24 17.34
N CYS A 724 32.89 6.82 16.24
CA CYS A 724 32.97 5.42 15.86
C CYS A 724 34.20 4.74 16.51
N GLN A 725 34.02 3.51 16.96
CA GLN A 725 35.08 2.66 17.52
C GLN A 725 35.35 1.41 16.68
N ASP A 726 34.60 1.17 15.59
CA ASP A 726 34.80 0.01 14.73
C ASP A 726 35.96 0.25 13.75
N PRO A 727 37.10 -0.46 13.90
CA PRO A 727 38.23 -0.31 13.01
C PRO A 727 37.90 -0.68 11.55
N ASN A 728 36.91 -1.56 11.33
CA ASN A 728 36.53 -1.97 9.99
C ASN A 728 35.82 -0.86 9.21
N LEU A 729 35.12 0.04 9.90
CA LEU A 729 34.46 1.20 9.31
C LEU A 729 35.44 2.38 9.20
N LEU A 730 36.34 2.53 10.18
CA LEU A 730 37.34 3.60 10.19
C LEU A 730 38.43 3.42 9.13
N ASN A 731 38.85 2.19 8.82
CA ASN A 731 39.91 1.92 7.84
C ASN A 731 39.61 2.48 6.43
N PRO A 732 38.44 2.21 5.81
CA PRO A 732 38.09 2.82 4.52
C PRO A 732 37.98 4.35 4.60
N ILE A 733 37.47 4.91 5.71
CA ILE A 733 37.38 6.36 5.91
C ILE A 733 38.77 6.99 5.95
N HIS A 734 39.72 6.36 6.66
CA HIS A 734 41.11 6.78 6.68
C HIS A 734 41.73 6.74 5.29
N GLY A 735 41.46 5.68 4.52
CA GLY A 735 41.88 5.57 3.11
C GLY A 735 41.36 6.71 2.23
N ILE A 736 40.10 7.11 2.41
CA ILE A 736 39.52 8.28 1.72
C ILE A 736 40.27 9.56 2.11
N VAL A 737 40.45 9.82 3.41
CA VAL A 737 41.12 11.04 3.89
C VAL A 737 42.56 11.11 3.38
N GLN A 738 43.31 10.01 3.47
CA GLN A 738 44.69 9.94 2.99
C GLN A 738 44.78 10.16 1.47
N SER A 739 43.87 9.56 0.71
CA SER A 739 43.81 9.74 -0.75
C SER A 739 43.46 11.18 -1.14
N VAL A 740 42.52 11.81 -0.44
CA VAL A 740 42.15 13.22 -0.66
C VAL A 740 43.32 14.16 -0.36
N VAL A 741 44.04 13.94 0.76
CA VAL A 741 45.21 14.75 1.14
C VAL A 741 46.38 14.54 0.19
N TYR A 742 46.64 13.30 -0.24
CA TYR A 742 47.72 12.98 -1.17
C TYR A 742 47.54 13.62 -2.55
N HIS A 743 46.29 13.85 -2.98
CA HIS A 743 45.95 14.45 -4.27
C HIS A 743 45.60 15.95 -4.18
N GLU A 744 45.92 16.65 -3.08
CA GLU A 744 45.80 18.12 -2.95
C GLU A 744 46.86 18.88 -3.81
N GLU A 745 46.81 18.73 -5.14
CA GLU A 745 47.42 19.71 -6.05
C GLU A 745 46.34 20.70 -6.49
N SER A 746 46.25 21.84 -5.78
CA SER A 746 45.29 22.97 -5.95
C SER A 746 43.82 22.68 -5.59
N PRO A 747 43.08 23.63 -4.97
CA PRO A 747 41.69 23.40 -4.58
C PRO A 747 40.84 23.19 -5.86
N PRO A 748 40.21 22.02 -6.05
CA PRO A 748 39.45 21.77 -7.27
C PRO A 748 38.24 22.71 -7.31
N GLN A 749 38.10 23.48 -8.39
CA GLN A 749 36.92 24.30 -8.68
C GLN A 749 35.64 23.48 -8.95
N TYR A 750 35.59 22.19 -8.60
CA TYR A 750 34.39 21.35 -8.68
C TYR A 750 33.52 21.55 -7.44
N GLN A 751 33.00 22.78 -7.33
CA GLN A 751 31.91 23.09 -6.41
C GLN A 751 30.67 22.26 -6.77
N THR A 752 29.67 22.26 -5.88
CA THR A 752 28.33 21.68 -6.10
C THR A 752 27.66 22.06 -7.44
N SER A 753 28.21 23.05 -8.16
CA SER A 753 27.91 23.43 -9.54
C SER A 753 28.22 22.35 -10.60
N TYR A 754 29.11 21.38 -10.34
CA TYR A 754 29.45 20.37 -11.36
C TYR A 754 28.25 19.49 -11.73
N LEU A 755 27.58 18.89 -10.75
CA LEU A 755 26.35 18.13 -11.00
C LEU A 755 25.24 19.01 -11.59
N GLN A 756 25.22 20.30 -11.22
CA GLN A 756 24.25 21.26 -11.78
C GLN A 756 24.48 21.52 -13.27
N SER A 757 25.73 21.48 -13.74
CA SER A 757 26.09 21.76 -15.14
C SER A 757 25.46 20.79 -16.15
N PHE A 758 25.09 19.58 -15.71
CA PHE A 758 24.35 18.60 -16.52
C PHE A 758 23.03 18.15 -15.87
N GLY A 759 22.51 18.90 -14.90
CA GLY A 759 21.14 18.75 -14.40
C GLY A 759 20.90 17.62 -13.39
N PHE A 760 21.89 17.30 -12.54
CA PHE A 760 21.81 16.26 -11.49
C PHE A 760 21.99 16.81 -10.06
N ASN A 761 21.76 18.12 -9.85
CA ASN A 761 21.86 18.75 -8.53
C ASN A 761 20.83 18.19 -7.51
N GLY A 762 19.79 17.51 -7.99
CA GLY A 762 18.72 16.91 -7.20
C GLY A 762 18.93 15.45 -6.84
N LEU A 763 19.93 14.76 -7.40
CA LEU A 763 20.12 13.32 -7.24
C LEU A 763 20.13 12.86 -5.77
N TRP A 764 20.92 13.54 -4.94
CA TRP A 764 20.99 13.25 -3.50
C TRP A 764 19.89 13.94 -2.68
N ARG A 765 19.23 14.97 -3.24
CA ARG A 765 18.18 15.74 -2.54
C ARG A 765 16.83 15.04 -2.63
N PHE A 766 16.44 14.65 -3.84
CA PHE A 766 15.17 13.98 -4.10
C PHE A 766 15.11 12.59 -3.43
N ALA A 767 16.22 11.84 -3.46
CA ALA A 767 16.37 10.54 -2.80
C ALA A 767 16.36 10.59 -1.26
N GLY A 768 16.27 11.79 -0.67
CA GLY A 768 16.13 11.98 0.78
C GLY A 768 14.79 11.47 1.34
N PRO A 769 14.60 11.55 2.67
CA PRO A 769 13.36 11.15 3.31
C PRO A 769 12.17 11.95 2.77
N PHE A 770 10.99 11.32 2.76
CA PHE A 770 9.73 12.01 2.43
C PHE A 770 9.54 13.22 3.35
N SER A 771 9.08 14.32 2.77
CA SER A 771 8.81 15.56 3.50
C SER A 771 7.84 15.28 4.67
N LYS A 772 8.27 15.57 5.91
CA LYS A 772 7.41 15.39 7.09
C LYS A 772 6.23 16.36 7.03
N GLU A 773 5.08 15.87 6.57
CA GLU A 773 3.75 16.36 6.91
C GLU A 773 3.50 17.87 6.66
N SER A 774 3.37 18.27 5.39
CA SER A 774 2.76 19.56 5.02
C SER A 774 1.23 19.60 5.27
N THR A 775 0.67 18.61 5.97
CA THR A 775 -0.78 18.40 6.08
C THR A 775 -1.39 18.94 7.38
N ARG A 776 -0.66 19.67 8.25
CA ARG A 776 -1.23 20.11 9.55
C ARG A 776 -0.98 21.55 10.02
N ARG A 777 -0.30 22.47 9.31
CA ARG A 777 -0.07 23.83 9.85
C ARG A 777 -0.26 25.04 8.95
N THR A 778 -0.55 24.92 7.66
CA THR A 778 -0.39 26.07 6.75
C THR A 778 -1.69 26.62 6.18
N TRP A 779 -2.75 26.84 6.96
CA TRP A 779 -3.93 27.59 6.45
C TRP A 779 -4.66 28.45 7.50
N ASN A 780 -3.99 28.92 8.55
CA ASN A 780 -4.61 29.83 9.54
C ASN A 780 -3.89 31.19 9.69
N CYS A 781 -3.18 31.67 8.66
CA CYS A 781 -2.70 33.05 8.66
C CYS A 781 -3.02 33.73 7.31
N PRO A 782 -3.84 34.79 7.28
CA PRO A 782 -3.95 35.64 6.09
C PRO A 782 -2.63 36.42 5.89
N PRO A 783 -2.26 36.76 4.64
CA PRO A 783 -1.07 37.57 4.39
C PRO A 783 -1.30 39.00 4.91
N PRO A 784 -0.33 39.63 5.58
CA PRO A 784 -0.45 41.04 5.92
C PRO A 784 -0.27 41.89 4.65
N LEU A 785 -1.22 42.79 4.41
CA LEU A 785 -1.04 43.93 3.53
C LEU A 785 -0.03 44.89 4.18
N GLY A 786 0.99 45.34 3.43
CA GLY A 786 1.76 46.53 3.80
C GLY A 786 3.23 46.51 3.39
N THR A 787 3.56 47.34 2.41
CA THR A 787 4.91 47.78 2.01
C THR A 787 5.59 48.58 3.12
N VAL A 788 6.84 48.29 3.48
CA VAL A 788 7.84 49.30 3.93
C VAL A 788 9.26 48.80 3.59
N ILE A 789 9.99 49.64 2.85
CA ILE A 789 11.45 49.63 2.68
C ILE A 789 12.07 50.36 3.88
N VAL A 790 13.21 49.89 4.44
CA VAL A 790 14.41 50.68 4.83
C VAL A 790 15.46 49.78 5.50
N ASP A 791 16.67 49.86 4.94
CA ASP A 791 18.05 49.68 5.44
C ASP A 791 18.45 48.68 6.53
N GLY A 792 19.42 47.84 6.13
CA GLY A 792 20.64 47.52 6.87
C GLY A 792 20.52 47.15 8.34
N LEU A 793 20.31 45.86 8.64
CA LEU A 793 20.91 45.11 9.76
C LEU A 793 20.47 43.63 9.69
N ALA A 794 21.28 42.76 10.28
CA ALA A 794 21.26 41.29 10.22
C ALA A 794 19.91 40.60 9.89
N MET A 795 19.92 39.80 8.82
CA MET A 795 18.82 38.90 8.43
C MET A 795 18.42 37.95 9.57
N ASP A 796 17.17 38.06 10.02
CA ASP A 796 16.52 37.16 10.98
C ASP A 796 16.51 35.70 10.46
N PRO A 797 17.01 34.71 11.24
CA PRO A 797 16.94 33.29 10.89
C PRO A 797 15.52 32.80 10.54
N GLN A 798 14.47 33.41 11.10
CA GLN A 798 13.09 33.09 10.75
C GLN A 798 12.71 33.53 9.33
N ALA A 799 13.27 34.63 8.82
CA ALA A 799 13.02 35.09 7.45
C ALA A 799 13.63 34.14 6.40
N LYS A 800 14.81 33.57 6.68
CA LYS A 800 15.44 32.52 5.85
C LYS A 800 14.63 31.22 5.82
N CYS A 801 14.03 30.84 6.95
CA CYS A 801 13.17 29.65 7.04
C CYS A 801 11.88 29.84 6.23
N ARG A 802 11.19 30.98 6.40
CA ARG A 802 9.98 31.36 5.64
C ARG A 802 10.25 31.48 4.14
N SER A 803 11.40 32.00 3.75
CA SER A 803 11.85 32.07 2.35
C SER A 803 12.04 30.68 1.71
N LYS A 804 12.64 29.73 2.45
CA LYS A 804 12.84 28.35 1.97
C LYS A 804 11.53 27.59 1.85
N GLU A 805 10.61 27.77 2.79
CA GLU A 805 9.27 27.18 2.74
C GLU A 805 8.45 27.75 1.58
N ALA A 806 8.47 29.06 1.36
CA ALA A 806 7.79 29.69 0.23
C ALA A 806 8.35 29.22 -1.13
N LEU A 807 9.67 29.06 -1.24
CA LEU A 807 10.31 28.53 -2.45
C LEU A 807 9.95 27.06 -2.70
N ALA A 808 9.90 26.24 -1.64
CA ALA A 808 9.49 24.84 -1.73
C ALA A 808 8.03 24.71 -2.18
N VAL A 809 7.12 25.51 -1.62
CA VAL A 809 5.71 25.55 -2.03
C VAL A 809 5.56 26.01 -3.48
N SER A 810 6.29 27.04 -3.90
CA SER A 810 6.30 27.51 -5.29
C SER A 810 6.78 26.42 -6.26
N ASN A 811 7.80 25.65 -5.89
CA ASN A 811 8.32 24.57 -6.72
C ASN A 811 7.34 23.39 -6.84
N VAL A 812 6.64 23.02 -5.76
CA VAL A 812 5.61 21.96 -5.78
C VAL A 812 4.42 22.37 -6.66
N ILE A 813 3.98 23.63 -6.57
CA ILE A 813 2.90 24.16 -7.42
C ILE A 813 3.31 24.14 -8.89
N ALA A 814 4.52 24.61 -9.20
CA ALA A 814 5.01 24.64 -10.57
C ALA A 814 5.20 23.22 -11.15
N LEU A 815 5.73 22.27 -10.36
CA LEU A 815 5.84 20.87 -10.75
C LEU A 815 4.48 20.24 -11.07
N ARG A 816 3.46 20.47 -10.22
CA ARG A 816 2.10 19.98 -10.45
C ARG A 816 1.47 20.58 -11.72
N ARG A 817 1.72 21.86 -12.01
CA ARG A 817 1.28 22.51 -13.28
C ARG A 817 1.96 21.91 -14.50
N SER A 818 3.28 21.71 -14.44
CA SER A 818 4.02 21.07 -15.53
C SER A 818 3.51 19.65 -15.78
N TYR A 819 3.14 18.92 -14.72
CA TYR A 819 2.60 17.58 -14.84
C TYR A 819 1.18 17.56 -15.42
N GLU A 820 0.31 18.47 -14.99
CA GLU A 820 -1.02 18.64 -15.59
C GLU A 820 -0.92 18.90 -17.10
N ALA A 821 -0.08 19.86 -17.50
CA ALA A 821 0.17 20.18 -18.90
C ALA A 821 0.77 19.00 -19.66
N PHE A 822 1.70 18.26 -19.05
CA PHE A 822 2.22 17.00 -19.58
C PHE A 822 1.08 16.02 -19.87
N CYS A 823 0.20 15.71 -18.91
CA CYS A 823 -0.91 14.79 -19.12
C CYS A 823 -1.87 15.24 -20.24
N LEU A 824 -2.15 16.53 -20.35
CA LEU A 824 -3.02 17.08 -21.40
C LEU A 824 -2.39 16.95 -22.79
N SER A 825 -1.14 17.39 -22.94
CA SER A 825 -0.41 17.25 -24.21
C SER A 825 -0.19 15.77 -24.56
N PHE A 826 0.03 14.93 -23.56
CA PHE A 826 0.17 13.49 -23.72
C PHE A 826 -1.10 12.85 -24.32
N VAL A 827 -2.27 13.19 -23.78
CA VAL A 827 -3.57 12.70 -24.28
C VAL A 827 -3.93 13.26 -25.67
N GLN A 828 -3.36 14.41 -26.06
CA GLN A 828 -3.57 14.98 -27.40
C GLN A 828 -2.67 14.32 -28.46
N GLN A 829 -1.45 13.94 -28.09
CA GLN A 829 -0.46 13.37 -29.02
C GLN A 829 -0.58 11.85 -29.19
N THR A 830 -1.09 11.15 -28.18
CA THR A 830 -1.43 9.71 -28.24
C THR A 830 -2.90 9.53 -28.50
#